data_AF-A0A1Q3M6N7-F1
#
_entry.id   AF-A0A1Q3M6N7-F1
#
_cell.length_a   1.000
_cell.length_b   1.000
_cell.length_c   1.000
_cell.angle_alpha   90.00
_cell.angle_beta   90.00
_cell.angle_gamma   90.00
#
_symmetry.space_group_name_H-M   'P 1'
#
loop_
_entity.id
_entity.type
_entity.pdbx_description
1 polymer ?
#
loop_
_entity_poly.entity_id
_entity_poly.type
_entity_poly.pdbx_seq_one_letter_code
_entity_poly.pdbx_strand_id
1 'polypeptide(L)'
;INFILGKEGVGKSWVTAQSWLLLEDKPLYIFLPAQDFSQLGKSDIESFLIKKIIEQTNDEENQITVTKWEDRFKKWRNDSDENNINLLISIDGINQKPDVDWYRIIDTIYHLFKNKKVKILVTSRTTFFNEKVKRKFTGDYKIVTVMDWSEEERNEILLQKEINPTTLTTSVANSLLNPRLLNIAISLFDKQKIQNIDELDVNRILLEHIRQMESERYEEITYSEFLISLQTHAQEIINRLVKDEKDDLNYFKGNLNAVAEGRFFEVIEDDLNSYKLRDEGLCFSLGLEIVLQLNRMKRNGKNLDDGLAKIIEPINALDKTSDIIISSLTILIFEPNYYSREALTALVSCFVSLQNTNEAYLGYFSIIVERKISDFINILEELCLNGGNQPNFNWVEKSIICISYTSPSWLYIEVQIKKWLQYYSLSPEKKLSSFSKKDDKDRLNALEKNKAEISEKLNKLSSVEKGLISQLTENEKDIDTLVITAFHIIAGKPLASFAPEFTKWSFGCSLNSSYSSPHKDFISLIRYNLVDWANTRMQLLHEAKILSSSDNSSVAQWAYVRILYATGESSDAKFAEDLAKQLRTDASFGGWRRIEYYCSTDPCDPESLEPENIFKTNQMCKEIDVSQIWNDLNQTSESLLLHDIQTGLARFRPKEVILKHRELITDILCRAKYPFRCGIINIDQHNLLFTKEHVDRLLDFYKLNKDSEIFDGLTENDKNFVNQFSIMQILPFIEPIQQVEILMSFKKEDNVFSNLIEIMESVTVDEFDQILDSKLQEHQLLNLLYYANTKEIALTEKYKLILKKYLVSDNSFIRTQVFRAISIYDNIDLLNNFIKINWSGLKTDANNYELFYGSLLWLLCAKINLVDEETVVAHINPNIYGNTTEYLSIIGLRKIALAIDSIFKVIINTNIDFPDLEIIENLSLKRNVTSFFSIDRREDNTNFEKNLKLLSESGEDFEKRHKNQNQQFDKYISYLKTKGADLILNGMLPEVFAHIANSAPELKNEWFITFSNLPSIHVPKFYNFILLLAYTYSEDDAQKAQLLWDKIRNSDSYTNITIGHEELPLKQMSIWRNKNRDLNSYRFELLDKALSDQQIYSHVLAAIVNNNETIIYDYVNQKINCVEPSQIARGILVAGCLDENSLSEELFNTYKDFNGIIGEAYKASLYMYERNVWSKYWFTKMLSTEDNEEFWKYMILFIKIVDLRFYKWKSSLSNNNLLFRKFYQSYRNDISNRCKKWQKERDKKLFGSEPPNPIYIYLQG
;
A
#
# COMPACT_ATOMS: atom_id res chain seq x y z
N ILE A 1 -30.80 -52.62 8.24
CA ILE A 1 -30.79 -51.67 7.09
C ILE A 1 -29.70 -50.63 7.29
N ASN A 2 -29.15 -50.03 6.23
CA ASN A 2 -28.31 -48.83 6.38
C ASN A 2 -28.97 -47.65 5.67
N PHE A 3 -29.15 -46.56 6.39
CA PHE A 3 -29.59 -45.28 5.84
C PHE A 3 -28.36 -44.42 5.54
N ILE A 4 -28.21 -44.03 4.29
CA ILE A 4 -27.15 -43.15 3.81
C ILE A 4 -27.74 -41.74 3.76
N LEU A 5 -27.40 -40.94 4.77
CA LEU A 5 -27.96 -39.61 5.01
C LEU A 5 -26.94 -38.53 4.68
N GLY A 6 -27.41 -37.32 4.39
CA GLY A 6 -26.54 -36.19 4.08
C GLY A 6 -27.29 -35.04 3.43
N LYS A 7 -26.61 -33.89 3.30
CA LYS A 7 -27.16 -32.71 2.62
C LYS A 7 -27.41 -32.98 1.14
N GLU A 8 -28.01 -32.02 0.46
CA GLU A 8 -28.17 -32.07 -0.98
C GLU A 8 -26.83 -31.95 -1.72
N GLY A 9 -26.66 -32.71 -2.80
CA GLY A 9 -25.50 -32.64 -3.69
C GLY A 9 -24.22 -33.31 -3.17
N VAL A 10 -24.22 -33.90 -1.97
CA VAL A 10 -23.02 -34.54 -1.35
C VAL A 10 -22.63 -35.90 -1.94
N GLY A 11 -23.31 -36.38 -2.98
CA GLY A 11 -22.94 -37.63 -3.66
C GLY A 11 -23.41 -38.93 -2.99
N LYS A 12 -24.47 -38.93 -2.18
CA LYS A 12 -25.01 -40.14 -1.50
C LYS A 12 -25.23 -41.35 -2.43
N SER A 13 -25.87 -41.14 -3.58
CA SER A 13 -26.14 -42.18 -4.57
C SER A 13 -24.84 -42.72 -5.19
N TRP A 14 -23.88 -41.83 -5.47
CA TRP A 14 -22.57 -42.17 -6.01
C TRP A 14 -21.71 -42.96 -5.03
N VAL A 15 -21.67 -42.55 -3.75
CA VAL A 15 -20.98 -43.31 -2.69
C VAL A 15 -21.56 -44.72 -2.57
N THR A 16 -22.89 -44.87 -2.70
CA THR A 16 -23.57 -46.16 -2.66
C THR A 16 -23.11 -47.06 -3.81
N ALA A 17 -23.10 -46.54 -5.04
CA ALA A 17 -22.68 -47.28 -6.23
C ALA A 17 -21.17 -47.62 -6.19
N GLN A 18 -20.32 -46.66 -5.83
CA GLN A 18 -18.87 -46.87 -5.71
C GLN A 18 -18.52 -47.88 -4.63
N SER A 19 -19.20 -47.84 -3.48
CA SER A 19 -18.97 -48.81 -2.39
C SER A 19 -19.22 -50.25 -2.87
N TRP A 20 -20.22 -50.47 -3.73
CA TRP A 20 -20.46 -51.79 -4.31
C TRP A 20 -19.39 -52.19 -5.33
N LEU A 21 -18.91 -51.26 -6.17
CA LEU A 21 -17.83 -51.53 -7.13
C LEU A 21 -16.52 -51.96 -6.45
N LEU A 22 -16.27 -51.45 -5.24
CA LEU A 22 -15.07 -51.74 -4.45
C LEU A 22 -15.12 -53.08 -3.68
N LEU A 23 -16.26 -53.78 -3.65
CA LEU A 23 -16.34 -55.10 -3.02
C LEU A 23 -15.62 -56.15 -3.86
N GLU A 24 -14.79 -56.99 -3.22
CA GLU A 24 -14.13 -58.14 -3.86
C GLU A 24 -15.19 -59.16 -4.33
N ASP A 25 -16.02 -59.63 -3.42
CA ASP A 25 -17.18 -60.48 -3.71
C ASP A 25 -18.45 -59.65 -3.86
N LYS A 26 -18.82 -59.32 -5.11
CA LYS A 26 -19.97 -58.46 -5.40
C LYS A 26 -21.30 -59.21 -5.28
N PRO A 27 -22.19 -58.83 -4.33
CA PRO A 27 -23.55 -59.37 -4.32
C PRO A 27 -24.32 -58.91 -5.56
N LEU A 28 -25.40 -59.61 -5.91
CA LEU A 28 -26.36 -59.09 -6.89
C LEU A 28 -26.87 -57.73 -6.39
N TYR A 29 -26.85 -56.70 -7.24
CA TYR A 29 -27.25 -55.35 -6.86
C TYR A 29 -28.46 -54.91 -7.66
N ILE A 30 -29.49 -54.45 -6.96
CA ILE A 30 -30.67 -53.83 -7.56
C ILE A 30 -30.70 -52.38 -7.11
N PHE A 31 -30.76 -51.47 -8.07
CA PHE A 31 -30.82 -50.03 -7.82
C PHE A 31 -32.22 -49.50 -8.12
N LEU A 32 -32.96 -49.10 -7.11
CA LEU A 32 -34.35 -48.68 -7.22
C LEU A 32 -34.45 -47.17 -6.92
N PRO A 33 -34.57 -46.29 -7.93
CA PRO A 33 -34.89 -44.89 -7.69
C PRO A 33 -36.28 -44.74 -7.07
N ALA A 34 -36.49 -43.70 -6.26
CA ALA A 34 -37.77 -43.44 -5.58
C ALA A 34 -38.97 -43.41 -6.55
N GLN A 35 -38.75 -43.00 -7.80
CA GLN A 35 -39.76 -42.93 -8.85
C GLN A 35 -40.34 -44.31 -9.22
N ASP A 36 -39.58 -45.39 -9.08
CA ASP A 36 -40.05 -46.74 -9.40
C ASP A 36 -41.21 -47.20 -8.50
N PHE A 37 -41.38 -46.56 -7.34
CA PHE A 37 -42.38 -46.94 -6.34
C PHE A 37 -43.73 -46.21 -6.48
N SER A 38 -43.86 -45.26 -7.42
CA SER A 38 -45.10 -44.47 -7.58
C SER A 38 -46.30 -45.30 -8.07
N GLN A 39 -46.06 -46.48 -8.66
CA GLN A 39 -47.10 -47.37 -9.22
C GLN A 39 -47.46 -48.56 -8.31
N LEU A 40 -46.84 -48.69 -7.13
CA LEU A 40 -46.85 -49.91 -6.31
C LEU A 40 -48.18 -50.18 -5.59
N GLY A 41 -49.22 -49.35 -5.81
CA GLY A 41 -50.45 -49.30 -5.03
C GLY A 41 -51.40 -50.52 -5.09
N LYS A 42 -50.98 -51.69 -5.60
CA LYS A 42 -51.77 -52.95 -5.60
C LYS A 42 -50.98 -54.25 -5.92
N SER A 43 -49.67 -54.17 -6.19
CA SER A 43 -48.82 -55.34 -6.51
C SER A 43 -48.10 -55.85 -5.25
N ASP A 44 -47.93 -57.17 -5.12
CA ASP A 44 -47.04 -57.75 -4.12
C ASP A 44 -45.61 -57.22 -4.34
N ILE A 45 -44.99 -56.71 -3.27
CA ILE A 45 -43.65 -56.12 -3.29
C ILE A 45 -42.59 -57.15 -3.71
N GLU A 46 -42.83 -58.44 -3.46
CA GLU A 46 -41.98 -59.54 -3.95
C GLU A 46 -42.00 -59.59 -5.49
N SER A 47 -43.19 -59.58 -6.09
CA SER A 47 -43.35 -59.57 -7.55
C SER A 47 -42.78 -58.30 -8.18
N PHE A 48 -42.91 -57.15 -7.51
CA PHE A 48 -42.28 -55.90 -7.94
C PHE A 48 -40.75 -55.99 -7.99
N LEU A 49 -40.12 -56.51 -6.93
CA LEU A 49 -38.66 -56.69 -6.89
C LEU A 49 -38.18 -57.67 -7.96
N ILE A 50 -38.91 -58.77 -8.18
CA ILE A 50 -38.58 -59.75 -9.23
C ILE A 50 -38.64 -59.10 -10.61
N LYS A 51 -39.70 -58.33 -10.89
CA LYS A 51 -39.82 -57.59 -12.15
C LYS A 51 -38.65 -56.62 -12.35
N LYS A 52 -38.28 -55.88 -11.32
CA LYS A 52 -37.14 -54.94 -11.37
C LYS A 52 -35.79 -55.64 -11.57
N ILE A 53 -35.60 -56.85 -11.02
CA ILE A 53 -34.41 -57.66 -11.30
C ILE A 53 -34.38 -58.05 -12.78
N ILE A 54 -35.50 -58.55 -13.32
CA ILE A 54 -35.59 -58.95 -14.73
C ILE A 54 -35.29 -57.74 -15.64
N GLU A 55 -35.89 -56.59 -15.35
CA GLU A 55 -35.62 -55.32 -16.05
C GLU A 55 -34.13 -54.94 -15.99
N GLN A 56 -33.50 -54.92 -14.81
CA GLN A 56 -32.10 -54.47 -14.65
C GLN A 56 -31.06 -55.50 -15.10
N THR A 57 -31.45 -56.77 -15.25
CA THR A 57 -30.60 -57.82 -15.81
C THR A 57 -30.78 -57.99 -17.31
N ASN A 58 -31.69 -57.23 -17.94
CA ASN A 58 -32.11 -57.38 -19.35
C ASN A 58 -32.60 -58.81 -19.70
N ASP A 59 -33.15 -59.55 -18.73
CA ASP A 59 -33.77 -60.85 -18.97
C ASP A 59 -35.17 -60.67 -19.62
N GLU A 60 -35.63 -61.64 -20.41
CA GLU A 60 -37.00 -61.62 -20.94
C GLU A 60 -38.03 -61.95 -19.85
N GLU A 61 -39.04 -61.08 -19.69
CA GLU A 61 -40.16 -61.27 -18.77
C GLU A 61 -41.09 -62.38 -19.28
N ASN A 62 -40.76 -63.63 -18.93
CA ASN A 62 -41.58 -64.79 -19.20
C ASN A 62 -41.78 -65.61 -17.91
N GLN A 63 -42.76 -66.52 -17.95
CA GLN A 63 -43.20 -67.26 -16.76
C GLN A 63 -42.08 -68.16 -16.17
N ILE A 64 -41.13 -68.61 -16.99
CA ILE A 64 -39.98 -69.42 -16.53
C ILE A 64 -39.00 -68.54 -15.74
N THR A 65 -38.70 -67.34 -16.24
CA THR A 65 -37.80 -66.38 -15.59
C THR A 65 -38.38 -65.90 -14.25
N VAL A 66 -39.69 -65.62 -14.19
CA VAL A 66 -40.37 -65.21 -12.95
C VAL A 66 -40.30 -66.32 -11.90
N THR A 67 -40.67 -67.57 -12.23
CA THR A 67 -40.62 -68.70 -11.29
C THR A 67 -39.20 -68.99 -10.81
N LYS A 68 -38.18 -68.86 -11.69
CA LYS A 68 -36.75 -68.98 -11.31
C LYS A 68 -36.36 -67.97 -10.22
N TRP A 69 -36.82 -66.73 -10.31
CA TRP A 69 -36.52 -65.69 -9.32
C TRP A 69 -37.34 -65.87 -8.03
N GLU A 70 -38.59 -66.30 -8.11
CA GLU A 70 -39.40 -66.68 -6.94
C GLU A 70 -38.72 -67.80 -6.12
N ASP A 71 -38.20 -68.84 -6.79
CA ASP A 71 -37.50 -69.92 -6.12
C ASP A 71 -36.16 -69.48 -5.51
N ARG A 72 -35.45 -68.54 -6.17
CA ARG A 72 -34.24 -67.90 -5.60
C ARG A 72 -34.56 -67.06 -4.37
N PHE A 73 -35.66 -66.31 -4.38
CA PHE A 73 -36.12 -65.52 -3.22
C PHE A 73 -36.48 -66.44 -2.05
N LYS A 74 -37.23 -67.54 -2.29
CA LYS A 74 -37.50 -68.57 -1.27
C LYS A 74 -36.22 -69.16 -0.70
N LYS A 75 -35.20 -69.42 -1.53
CA LYS A 75 -33.90 -69.92 -1.06
C LYS A 75 -33.19 -68.90 -0.17
N TRP A 76 -33.16 -67.63 -0.56
CA TRP A 76 -32.55 -66.56 0.23
C TRP A 76 -33.28 -66.29 1.57
N ARG A 77 -34.58 -66.58 1.64
CA ARG A 77 -35.39 -66.50 2.88
C ARG A 77 -35.09 -67.59 3.91
N ASN A 78 -34.65 -68.76 3.48
CA ASN A 78 -34.52 -69.94 4.34
C ASN A 78 -33.07 -70.32 4.69
N ASP A 79 -32.10 -69.62 4.10
CA ASP A 79 -30.66 -69.88 4.27
C ASP A 79 -30.10 -69.07 5.46
N SER A 80 -29.43 -69.75 6.39
CA SER A 80 -29.01 -69.23 7.70
C SER A 80 -27.52 -68.90 7.82
N ASP A 81 -26.73 -69.05 6.74
CA ASP A 81 -25.29 -68.79 6.76
C ASP A 81 -24.99 -67.27 6.83
N GLU A 82 -24.27 -66.81 7.86
CA GLU A 82 -24.17 -65.38 8.20
C GLU A 82 -23.10 -64.62 7.40
N ASN A 83 -22.19 -65.32 6.72
CA ASN A 83 -20.95 -64.73 6.20
C ASN A 83 -21.00 -64.22 4.75
N ASN A 84 -22.09 -64.38 4.01
CA ASN A 84 -22.13 -63.99 2.58
C ASN A 84 -23.42 -63.25 2.20
N ILE A 85 -23.29 -62.05 1.60
CA ILE A 85 -24.42 -61.24 1.12
C ILE A 85 -24.70 -61.67 -0.32
N ASN A 86 -25.93 -62.13 -0.60
CA ASN A 86 -26.32 -62.56 -1.94
C ASN A 86 -27.01 -61.46 -2.74
N LEU A 87 -27.72 -60.56 -2.04
CA LEU A 87 -28.50 -59.49 -2.66
C LEU A 87 -28.33 -58.17 -1.90
N LEU A 88 -28.06 -57.11 -2.63
CA LEU A 88 -28.04 -55.73 -2.16
C LEU A 88 -29.17 -54.97 -2.86
N ILE A 89 -30.05 -54.34 -2.08
CA ILE A 89 -31.13 -53.50 -2.60
C ILE A 89 -30.81 -52.06 -2.21
N SER A 90 -30.65 -51.16 -3.17
CA SER A 90 -30.56 -49.72 -2.92
C SER A 90 -31.87 -49.05 -3.29
N ILE A 91 -32.45 -48.32 -2.34
CA ILE A 91 -33.57 -47.41 -2.59
C ILE A 91 -33.01 -46.00 -2.58
N ASP A 92 -32.94 -45.37 -3.75
CA ASP A 92 -32.30 -44.08 -3.91
C ASP A 92 -33.31 -42.94 -3.85
N GLY A 93 -33.01 -41.93 -3.02
CA GLY A 93 -33.69 -40.64 -3.03
C GLY A 93 -35.11 -40.68 -2.48
N ILE A 94 -35.40 -41.40 -1.39
CA ILE A 94 -36.77 -41.50 -0.85
C ILE A 94 -37.43 -40.12 -0.59
N ASN A 95 -36.63 -39.10 -0.31
CA ASN A 95 -37.11 -37.73 -0.14
C ASN A 95 -37.72 -37.10 -1.42
N GLN A 96 -37.48 -37.66 -2.61
CA GLN A 96 -38.03 -37.17 -3.89
C GLN A 96 -39.52 -37.51 -4.06
N LYS A 97 -40.05 -38.46 -3.26
CA LYS A 97 -41.47 -38.85 -3.28
C LYS A 97 -42.01 -38.85 -1.84
N PRO A 98 -42.29 -37.68 -1.26
CA PRO A 98 -42.64 -37.57 0.16
C PRO A 98 -43.99 -38.22 0.53
N ASP A 99 -44.89 -38.38 -0.45
CA ASP A 99 -46.24 -38.94 -0.25
C ASP A 99 -46.27 -40.47 -0.23
N VAL A 100 -45.17 -41.13 -0.61
CA VAL A 100 -45.03 -42.59 -0.54
C VAL A 100 -44.77 -43.00 0.91
N ASP A 101 -45.46 -44.05 1.37
CA ASP A 101 -45.33 -44.54 2.74
C ASP A 101 -44.04 -45.34 2.95
N TRP A 102 -42.90 -44.65 2.87
CA TRP A 102 -41.56 -45.25 2.80
C TRP A 102 -41.23 -46.14 4.00
N TYR A 103 -41.67 -45.78 5.20
CA TYR A 103 -41.43 -46.63 6.38
C TYR A 103 -42.03 -48.02 6.15
N ARG A 104 -43.25 -48.09 5.62
CA ARG A 104 -43.98 -49.34 5.40
C ARG A 104 -43.34 -50.15 4.28
N ILE A 105 -42.93 -49.52 3.19
CA ILE A 105 -42.26 -50.21 2.07
C ILE A 105 -40.92 -50.79 2.54
N ILE A 106 -40.08 -49.99 3.19
CA ILE A 106 -38.76 -50.42 3.67
C ILE A 106 -38.92 -51.53 4.71
N ASP A 107 -39.89 -51.41 5.63
CA ASP A 107 -40.17 -52.41 6.66
C ASP A 107 -40.72 -53.71 6.06
N THR A 108 -41.55 -53.62 5.02
CA THR A 108 -42.05 -54.80 4.30
C THR A 108 -40.89 -55.53 3.59
N ILE A 109 -40.00 -54.81 2.89
CA ILE A 109 -38.81 -55.39 2.26
C ILE A 109 -37.89 -56.01 3.32
N TYR A 110 -37.71 -55.34 4.46
CA TYR A 110 -36.94 -55.86 5.58
C TYR A 110 -37.51 -57.17 6.14
N HIS A 111 -38.82 -57.24 6.32
CA HIS A 111 -39.50 -58.45 6.80
C HIS A 111 -39.51 -59.58 5.78
N LEU A 112 -39.59 -59.28 4.48
CA LEU A 112 -39.47 -60.26 3.39
C LEU A 112 -38.11 -60.96 3.37
N PHE A 113 -37.07 -60.30 3.90
CA PHE A 113 -35.71 -60.82 3.97
C PHE A 113 -35.11 -60.67 5.37
N LYS A 114 -35.78 -61.25 6.37
CA LYS A 114 -35.37 -61.20 7.79
C LYS A 114 -33.95 -61.77 8.06
N ASN A 115 -33.30 -62.42 7.08
CA ASN A 115 -31.99 -63.06 7.18
C ASN A 115 -30.83 -62.14 6.74
N LYS A 116 -29.62 -62.39 7.26
CA LYS A 116 -28.42 -61.54 7.05
C LYS A 116 -27.87 -61.50 5.60
N LYS A 117 -28.36 -62.33 4.67
CA LYS A 117 -27.90 -62.43 3.27
C LYS A 117 -28.43 -61.35 2.31
N VAL A 118 -29.45 -60.58 2.71
CA VAL A 118 -29.93 -59.42 1.94
C VAL A 118 -29.67 -58.15 2.72
N LYS A 119 -29.06 -57.14 2.09
CA LYS A 119 -28.84 -55.82 2.68
C LYS A 119 -29.62 -54.77 1.92
N ILE A 120 -30.16 -53.81 2.66
CA ILE A 120 -30.92 -52.70 2.12
C ILE A 120 -30.16 -51.43 2.46
N LEU A 121 -29.84 -50.65 1.43
CA LEU A 121 -29.30 -49.31 1.50
C LEU A 121 -30.40 -48.33 1.10
N VAL A 122 -30.59 -47.28 1.88
CA VAL A 122 -31.61 -46.27 1.58
C VAL A 122 -30.95 -44.92 1.63
N THR A 123 -30.95 -44.19 0.51
CA THR A 123 -30.41 -42.83 0.48
C THR A 123 -31.53 -41.82 0.73
N SER A 124 -31.25 -40.83 1.58
CA SER A 124 -32.22 -39.78 1.91
C SER A 124 -31.49 -38.50 2.34
N ARG A 125 -32.20 -37.37 2.27
CA ARG A 125 -31.82 -36.20 3.08
C ARG A 125 -31.99 -36.50 4.57
N THR A 126 -31.11 -35.94 5.39
CA THR A 126 -31.11 -36.14 6.85
C THR A 126 -32.41 -35.65 7.49
N THR A 127 -32.91 -34.48 7.08
CA THR A 127 -34.16 -33.87 7.59
C THR A 127 -35.36 -34.76 7.30
N PHE A 128 -35.58 -35.14 6.04
CA PHE A 128 -36.68 -36.02 5.64
C PHE A 128 -36.68 -37.35 6.41
N PHE A 129 -35.51 -37.97 6.57
CA PHE A 129 -35.40 -39.21 7.33
C PHE A 129 -35.82 -39.02 8.79
N ASN A 130 -35.31 -37.99 9.46
CA ASN A 130 -35.62 -37.71 10.86
C ASN A 130 -37.11 -37.43 11.09
N GLU A 131 -37.77 -36.73 10.17
CA GLU A 131 -39.17 -36.34 10.30
C GLU A 131 -40.16 -37.44 9.91
N LYS A 132 -39.99 -38.06 8.74
CA LYS A 132 -41.00 -38.93 8.13
C LYS A 132 -40.75 -40.42 8.35
N VAL A 133 -39.50 -40.83 8.56
CA VAL A 133 -39.11 -42.26 8.60
C VAL A 133 -38.68 -42.69 10.00
N LYS A 134 -37.73 -41.99 10.63
CA LYS A 134 -37.06 -42.38 11.88
C LYS A 134 -38.03 -42.70 13.02
N ARG A 135 -39.08 -41.90 13.19
CA ARG A 135 -40.07 -42.06 14.29
C ARG A 135 -41.03 -43.24 14.07
N LYS A 136 -41.22 -43.69 12.82
CA LYS A 136 -42.19 -44.73 12.46
C LYS A 136 -41.55 -46.08 12.16
N PHE A 137 -40.23 -46.12 11.97
CA PHE A 137 -39.50 -47.32 11.63
C PHE A 137 -39.12 -48.12 12.89
N THR A 138 -39.50 -49.40 12.94
CA THR A 138 -39.34 -50.28 14.12
C THR A 138 -38.24 -51.34 13.97
N GLY A 139 -37.65 -51.51 12.79
CA GLY A 139 -36.58 -52.48 12.53
C GLY A 139 -35.16 -51.96 12.87
N ASP A 140 -34.17 -52.85 12.88
CA ASP A 140 -32.77 -52.51 13.13
C ASP A 140 -32.14 -51.77 11.94
N TYR A 141 -31.58 -50.58 12.20
CA TYR A 141 -30.89 -49.79 11.20
C TYR A 141 -29.60 -49.13 11.70
N LYS A 142 -28.69 -48.82 10.76
CA LYS A 142 -27.52 -47.97 10.98
C LYS A 142 -27.63 -46.73 10.10
N ILE A 143 -27.00 -45.64 10.53
CA ILE A 143 -26.91 -44.39 9.77
C ILE A 143 -25.45 -44.20 9.33
N VAL A 144 -25.27 -43.88 8.06
CA VAL A 144 -24.00 -43.41 7.49
C VAL A 144 -24.23 -42.00 6.99
N THR A 145 -23.52 -41.02 7.54
CA THR A 145 -23.64 -39.62 7.14
C THR A 145 -22.57 -39.27 6.11
N VAL A 146 -22.98 -38.77 4.95
CA VAL A 146 -22.12 -38.24 3.90
C VAL A 146 -22.06 -36.71 4.04
N MET A 147 -20.86 -36.17 4.20
CA MET A 147 -20.61 -34.74 4.37
C MET A 147 -20.21 -34.07 3.04
N ASP A 148 -20.16 -32.74 3.02
CA ASP A 148 -19.49 -32.00 1.94
C ASP A 148 -17.98 -32.35 1.93
N TRP A 149 -17.28 -32.09 0.83
CA TRP A 149 -15.84 -32.31 0.76
C TRP A 149 -15.08 -31.39 1.72
N SER A 150 -13.91 -31.85 2.15
CA SER A 150 -12.90 -31.03 2.80
C SER A 150 -12.26 -30.05 1.80
N GLU A 151 -11.62 -29.00 2.32
CA GLU A 151 -10.88 -28.05 1.48
C GLU A 151 -9.73 -28.74 0.74
N GLU A 152 -9.09 -29.71 1.38
CA GLU A 152 -8.01 -30.51 0.81
C GLU A 152 -8.49 -31.33 -0.40
N GLU A 153 -9.62 -32.05 -0.26
CA GLU A 153 -10.21 -32.85 -1.34
C GLU A 153 -10.62 -31.98 -2.53
N ARG A 154 -11.27 -30.82 -2.29
CA ARG A 154 -11.61 -29.85 -3.35
C ARG A 154 -10.36 -29.37 -4.07
N ASN A 155 -9.33 -28.98 -3.32
CA ASN A 155 -8.08 -28.45 -3.87
C ASN A 155 -7.35 -29.48 -4.72
N GLU A 156 -7.30 -30.74 -4.26
CA GLU A 156 -6.70 -31.83 -5.03
C GLU A 156 -7.40 -32.00 -6.38
N ILE A 157 -8.73 -31.95 -6.40
CA ILE A 157 -9.53 -32.14 -7.63
C ILE A 157 -9.40 -30.96 -8.60
N LEU A 158 -9.34 -29.73 -8.09
CA LEU A 158 -9.06 -28.55 -8.91
C LEU A 158 -7.65 -28.61 -9.51
N LEU A 159 -6.63 -28.99 -8.73
CA LEU A 159 -5.26 -29.12 -9.20
C LEU A 159 -5.10 -30.23 -10.25
N GLN A 160 -5.80 -31.35 -10.11
CA GLN A 160 -5.86 -32.41 -11.14
C GLN A 160 -6.44 -31.92 -12.47
N LYS A 161 -7.21 -30.83 -12.44
CA LYS A 161 -7.79 -30.15 -13.61
C LYS A 161 -6.97 -28.94 -14.05
N GLU A 162 -5.74 -28.77 -13.53
CA GLU A 162 -4.85 -27.63 -13.79
C GLU A 162 -5.42 -26.27 -13.35
N ILE A 163 -6.39 -26.29 -12.42
CA ILE A 163 -7.00 -25.08 -11.87
C ILE A 163 -6.35 -24.74 -10.52
N ASN A 164 -5.84 -23.52 -10.39
CA ASN A 164 -5.23 -23.06 -9.15
C ASN A 164 -6.32 -22.72 -8.10
N PRO A 165 -6.37 -23.40 -6.94
CA PRO A 165 -7.37 -23.09 -5.91
C PRO A 165 -7.17 -21.73 -5.22
N THR A 166 -5.96 -21.15 -5.25
CA THR A 166 -5.67 -19.90 -4.52
C THR A 166 -6.29 -18.66 -5.16
N THR A 167 -6.82 -18.77 -6.38
CA THR A 167 -7.47 -17.66 -7.10
C THR A 167 -8.96 -17.56 -6.78
N LEU A 168 -9.52 -18.50 -6.01
CA LEU A 168 -10.92 -18.49 -5.60
C LEU A 168 -11.20 -17.44 -4.52
N THR A 169 -12.32 -16.75 -4.64
CA THR A 169 -12.85 -15.96 -3.51
C THR A 169 -13.33 -16.90 -2.40
N THR A 170 -13.27 -16.43 -1.15
CA THR A 170 -13.66 -17.24 0.02
C THR A 170 -15.09 -17.79 -0.10
N SER A 171 -16.02 -17.01 -0.63
CA SER A 171 -17.42 -17.42 -0.81
C SER A 171 -17.56 -18.55 -1.84
N VAL A 172 -16.88 -18.44 -2.99
CA VAL A 172 -16.89 -19.47 -4.03
C VAL A 172 -16.18 -20.73 -3.52
N ALA A 173 -15.01 -20.58 -2.90
CA ALA A 173 -14.26 -21.68 -2.31
C ALA A 173 -15.13 -22.53 -1.36
N ASN A 174 -15.88 -21.88 -0.47
CA ASN A 174 -16.80 -22.55 0.45
C ASN A 174 -17.98 -23.23 -0.27
N SER A 175 -18.53 -22.59 -1.30
CA SER A 175 -19.63 -23.15 -2.10
C SER A 175 -19.21 -24.42 -2.85
N LEU A 176 -17.98 -24.44 -3.37
CA LEU A 176 -17.41 -25.57 -4.11
C LEU A 176 -17.00 -26.76 -3.24
N LEU A 177 -17.15 -26.70 -1.91
CA LEU A 177 -17.07 -27.90 -1.06
C LEU A 177 -18.21 -28.88 -1.36
N ASN A 178 -19.30 -28.39 -1.96
CA ASN A 178 -20.34 -29.29 -2.41
C ASN A 178 -19.97 -29.97 -3.74
N PRO A 179 -19.93 -31.32 -3.80
CA PRO A 179 -19.52 -32.05 -5.00
C PRO A 179 -20.33 -31.72 -6.25
N ARG A 180 -21.65 -31.46 -6.10
CA ARG A 180 -22.50 -31.08 -7.24
C ARG A 180 -22.14 -29.69 -7.77
N LEU A 181 -21.96 -28.71 -6.89
CA LEU A 181 -21.59 -27.35 -7.29
C LEU A 181 -20.19 -27.29 -7.91
N LEU A 182 -19.26 -28.07 -7.37
CA LEU A 182 -17.95 -28.22 -8.00
C LEU A 182 -18.06 -28.86 -9.39
N ASN A 183 -18.87 -29.91 -9.55
CA ASN A 183 -19.08 -30.51 -10.85
C ASN A 183 -19.72 -29.52 -11.84
N ILE A 184 -20.64 -28.66 -11.38
CA ILE A 184 -21.19 -27.55 -12.19
C ILE A 184 -20.06 -26.62 -12.62
N ALA A 185 -19.23 -26.15 -11.68
CA ALA A 185 -18.11 -25.27 -11.97
C ALA A 185 -17.13 -25.89 -12.99
N ILE A 186 -16.72 -27.14 -12.78
CA ILE A 186 -15.86 -27.89 -13.71
C ILE A 186 -16.54 -28.03 -15.08
N SER A 187 -17.84 -28.29 -15.13
CA SER A 187 -18.57 -28.39 -16.41
C SER A 187 -18.60 -27.08 -17.19
N LEU A 188 -18.50 -25.93 -16.52
CA LEU A 188 -18.40 -24.63 -17.18
C LEU A 188 -17.04 -24.46 -17.87
N PHE A 189 -15.95 -24.98 -17.27
CA PHE A 189 -14.63 -25.07 -17.90
C PHE A 189 -14.64 -26.02 -19.10
N ASP A 190 -15.15 -27.24 -18.91
CA ASP A 190 -15.17 -28.26 -19.97
C ASP A 190 -15.95 -27.77 -21.20
N LYS A 191 -17.02 -26.98 -20.99
CA LYS A 191 -17.83 -26.36 -22.05
C LYS A 191 -17.26 -25.02 -22.56
N GLN A 192 -16.09 -24.60 -22.07
CA GLN A 192 -15.45 -23.31 -22.38
C GLN A 192 -16.38 -22.10 -22.19
N LYS A 193 -17.30 -22.21 -21.20
CA LYS A 193 -18.17 -21.09 -20.81
C LYS A 193 -17.45 -20.10 -19.91
N ILE A 194 -16.39 -20.54 -19.24
CA ILE A 194 -15.43 -19.76 -18.46
C ILE A 194 -14.02 -20.24 -18.84
N GLN A 195 -13.02 -19.35 -18.77
CA GLN A 195 -11.61 -19.67 -19.00
C GLN A 195 -10.82 -19.75 -17.70
N ASN A 196 -11.16 -18.89 -16.73
CA ASN A 196 -10.53 -18.82 -15.41
C ASN A 196 -11.54 -19.02 -14.28
N ILE A 197 -11.07 -19.45 -13.10
CA ILE A 197 -11.95 -19.81 -11.98
C ILE A 197 -12.43 -18.60 -11.18
N ASP A 198 -11.71 -17.49 -11.26
CA ASP A 198 -12.14 -16.18 -10.75
C ASP A 198 -13.29 -15.58 -11.57
N GLU A 199 -13.68 -16.22 -12.68
CA GLU A 199 -14.94 -15.94 -13.38
C GLU A 199 -16.18 -16.53 -12.72
N LEU A 200 -16.02 -17.22 -11.60
CA LEU A 200 -17.12 -17.74 -10.82
C LEU A 200 -17.51 -16.78 -9.70
N ASP A 201 -18.82 -16.57 -9.59
CA ASP A 201 -19.47 -16.03 -8.41
C ASP A 201 -20.51 -17.03 -7.91
N VAL A 202 -20.85 -16.96 -6.63
CA VAL A 202 -21.88 -17.84 -6.03
C VAL A 202 -23.20 -17.71 -6.77
N ASN A 203 -23.63 -16.50 -7.14
CA ASN A 203 -24.88 -16.29 -7.88
C ASN A 203 -24.81 -16.85 -9.30
N ARG A 204 -23.62 -16.82 -9.94
CA ARG A 204 -23.38 -17.45 -11.25
C ARG A 204 -23.52 -18.97 -11.17
N ILE A 205 -22.96 -19.58 -10.11
CA ILE A 205 -23.06 -21.02 -9.85
C ILE A 205 -24.52 -21.42 -9.58
N LEU A 206 -25.25 -20.64 -8.77
CA LEU A 206 -26.67 -20.87 -8.49
C LEU A 206 -27.51 -20.79 -9.78
N LEU A 207 -27.24 -19.83 -10.66
CA LEU A 207 -27.92 -19.73 -11.94
C LEU A 207 -27.72 -20.99 -12.81
N GLU A 208 -26.48 -21.47 -12.92
CA GLU A 208 -26.18 -22.67 -13.70
C GLU A 208 -26.70 -23.94 -13.01
N HIS A 209 -26.80 -23.96 -11.67
CA HIS A 209 -27.48 -25.03 -10.95
C HIS A 209 -28.95 -25.12 -11.38
N ILE A 210 -29.70 -24.01 -11.37
CA ILE A 210 -31.12 -24.01 -11.75
C ILE A 210 -31.28 -24.50 -13.21
N ARG A 211 -30.38 -24.08 -14.11
CA ARG A 211 -30.38 -24.55 -15.51
C ARG A 211 -30.17 -26.06 -15.66
N GLN A 212 -29.27 -26.65 -14.87
CA GLN A 212 -29.00 -28.08 -14.95
C GLN A 212 -30.18 -28.95 -14.45
N MET A 213 -30.99 -28.42 -13.53
CA MET A 213 -32.20 -29.12 -13.06
C MET A 213 -33.17 -29.46 -14.19
N GLU A 214 -33.29 -28.59 -15.19
CA GLU A 214 -34.14 -28.82 -16.37
C GLU A 214 -33.64 -29.97 -17.24
N SER A 215 -32.32 -30.08 -17.41
CA SER A 215 -31.71 -31.09 -18.28
C SER A 215 -31.74 -32.51 -17.72
N GLU A 216 -31.73 -32.67 -16.39
CA GLU A 216 -31.55 -33.96 -15.73
C GLU A 216 -32.81 -34.52 -15.05
N ARG A 217 -33.96 -33.80 -15.12
CA ARG A 217 -35.29 -34.19 -14.57
C ARG A 217 -35.22 -34.72 -13.12
N TYR A 218 -34.42 -34.09 -12.27
CA TYR A 218 -34.21 -34.56 -10.90
C TYR A 218 -35.41 -34.33 -9.97
N GLU A 219 -36.30 -33.39 -10.28
CA GLU A 219 -37.42 -32.98 -9.43
C GLU A 219 -38.72 -32.79 -10.23
N GLU A 220 -39.88 -32.76 -9.54
CA GLU A 220 -41.20 -32.54 -10.15
C GLU A 220 -41.43 -31.07 -10.59
N ILE A 221 -40.59 -30.14 -10.12
CA ILE A 221 -40.71 -28.70 -10.39
C ILE A 221 -39.89 -28.33 -11.64
N THR A 222 -40.50 -27.63 -12.58
CA THR A 222 -39.82 -27.14 -13.78
C THR A 222 -38.98 -25.88 -13.50
N TYR A 223 -37.97 -25.60 -14.33
CA TYR A 223 -37.16 -24.37 -14.28
C TYR A 223 -38.01 -23.10 -14.12
N SER A 224 -39.10 -23.01 -14.88
CA SER A 224 -39.99 -21.85 -14.85
C SER A 224 -40.80 -21.76 -13.56
N GLU A 225 -41.30 -22.88 -13.04
CA GLU A 225 -42.04 -22.92 -11.78
C GLU A 225 -41.14 -22.56 -10.59
N PHE A 226 -39.87 -22.99 -10.62
CA PHE A 226 -38.91 -22.64 -9.56
C PHE A 226 -38.57 -21.14 -9.56
N LEU A 227 -38.31 -20.55 -10.72
CA LEU A 227 -38.08 -19.10 -10.79
C LEU A 227 -39.31 -18.29 -10.37
N ILE A 228 -40.52 -18.73 -10.70
CA ILE A 228 -41.78 -18.11 -10.22
C ILE A 228 -41.88 -18.21 -8.69
N SER A 229 -41.46 -19.33 -8.11
CA SER A 229 -41.38 -19.49 -6.66
C SER A 229 -40.43 -18.45 -6.06
N LEU A 230 -39.16 -18.40 -6.48
CA LEU A 230 -38.18 -17.41 -5.99
C LEU A 230 -38.67 -15.96 -6.17
N GLN A 231 -39.32 -15.69 -7.30
CA GLN A 231 -39.94 -14.40 -7.57
C GLN A 231 -40.99 -14.02 -6.52
N THR A 232 -41.87 -14.97 -6.18
CA THR A 232 -42.95 -14.76 -5.22
C THR A 232 -42.40 -14.46 -3.83
N HIS A 233 -41.35 -15.17 -3.42
CA HIS A 233 -40.65 -14.94 -2.15
C HIS A 233 -39.98 -13.57 -2.10
N ALA A 234 -39.30 -13.17 -3.18
CA ALA A 234 -38.68 -11.85 -3.29
C ALA A 234 -39.70 -10.71 -3.20
N GLN A 235 -40.86 -10.85 -3.87
CA GLN A 235 -41.95 -9.86 -3.77
C GLN A 235 -42.50 -9.74 -2.35
N GLU A 236 -42.67 -10.87 -1.65
CA GLU A 236 -43.11 -10.87 -0.26
C GLU A 236 -42.09 -10.18 0.66
N ILE A 237 -40.79 -10.44 0.48
CA ILE A 237 -39.71 -9.77 1.23
C ILE A 237 -39.74 -8.26 0.98
N ILE A 238 -39.83 -7.82 -0.28
CA ILE A 238 -39.91 -6.38 -0.61
C ILE A 238 -41.15 -5.76 0.05
N ASN A 239 -42.30 -6.44 0.03
CA ASN A 239 -43.52 -5.95 0.68
C ASN A 239 -43.39 -5.85 2.21
N ARG A 240 -42.69 -6.78 2.87
CA ARG A 240 -42.39 -6.73 4.31
C ARG A 240 -41.46 -5.56 4.64
N LEU A 241 -40.40 -5.37 3.84
CA LEU A 241 -39.47 -4.23 4.01
C LEU A 241 -40.16 -2.88 3.83
N VAL A 242 -41.08 -2.75 2.86
CA VAL A 242 -41.87 -1.52 2.67
C VAL A 242 -42.76 -1.22 3.89
N LYS A 243 -43.18 -2.24 4.64
CA LYS A 243 -43.94 -2.10 5.90
C LYS A 243 -43.05 -1.98 7.14
N ASP A 244 -41.73 -1.93 6.98
CA ASP A 244 -40.73 -1.97 8.06
C ASP A 244 -40.83 -3.25 8.95
N GLU A 245 -41.31 -4.35 8.38
CA GLU A 245 -41.38 -5.66 9.04
C GLU A 245 -40.03 -6.39 8.86
N LYS A 246 -39.13 -6.29 9.85
CA LYS A 246 -37.77 -6.88 9.79
C LYS A 246 -37.65 -8.25 10.46
N ASP A 247 -38.51 -8.55 11.42
CA ASP A 247 -38.52 -9.84 12.10
C ASP A 247 -38.94 -10.94 11.11
N ASP A 248 -38.23 -12.07 11.13
CA ASP A 248 -38.52 -13.23 10.29
C ASP A 248 -38.62 -12.89 8.79
N LEU A 249 -37.87 -11.88 8.32
CA LEU A 249 -38.00 -11.33 6.96
C LEU A 249 -37.95 -12.39 5.87
N ASN A 250 -37.01 -13.34 6.00
CA ASN A 250 -36.78 -14.40 5.02
C ASN A 250 -37.54 -15.70 5.33
N TYR A 251 -38.52 -15.66 6.24
CA TYR A 251 -39.26 -16.84 6.71
C TYR A 251 -40.63 -16.95 6.04
N PHE A 252 -40.99 -18.15 5.64
CA PHE A 252 -42.20 -18.44 4.87
C PHE A 252 -42.94 -19.65 5.42
N LYS A 253 -44.27 -19.62 5.36
CA LYS A 253 -45.15 -20.72 5.77
C LYS A 253 -45.66 -21.46 4.53
N GLY A 254 -45.57 -22.79 4.49
CA GLY A 254 -46.05 -23.54 3.33
C GLY A 254 -45.61 -24.99 3.25
N ASN A 255 -46.07 -25.66 2.19
CA ASN A 255 -45.82 -27.08 1.98
C ASN A 255 -44.34 -27.34 1.70
N LEU A 256 -43.71 -28.24 2.47
CA LEU A 256 -42.27 -28.56 2.50
C LEU A 256 -41.67 -29.04 1.16
N ASN A 257 -42.48 -29.18 0.11
CA ASN A 257 -42.00 -29.51 -1.24
C ASN A 257 -41.11 -28.41 -1.82
N ALA A 258 -41.27 -27.13 -1.43
CA ALA A 258 -40.34 -26.05 -1.81
C ALA A 258 -38.95 -26.21 -1.14
N VAL A 259 -38.89 -26.92 -0.01
CA VAL A 259 -37.64 -27.27 0.69
C VAL A 259 -36.95 -28.50 0.06
N ALA A 260 -37.47 -28.95 -1.09
CA ALA A 260 -36.75 -29.84 -1.99
C ALA A 260 -35.48 -29.19 -2.56
N GLU A 261 -35.23 -27.90 -2.42
CA GLU A 261 -33.94 -27.30 -2.80
C GLU A 261 -33.19 -26.73 -1.59
N GLY A 262 -32.38 -27.58 -0.95
CA GLY A 262 -31.63 -27.26 0.27
C GLY A 262 -30.45 -26.30 0.06
N ARG A 263 -30.33 -25.71 -1.14
CA ARG A 263 -29.33 -24.70 -1.50
C ARG A 263 -29.91 -23.28 -1.43
N PHE A 264 -31.16 -23.09 -1.83
CA PHE A 264 -31.87 -21.82 -1.70
C PHE A 264 -32.62 -21.73 -0.36
N PHE A 265 -33.14 -22.86 0.14
CA PHE A 265 -34.00 -22.90 1.32
C PHE A 265 -33.40 -23.74 2.45
N GLU A 266 -33.78 -23.41 3.69
CA GLU A 266 -33.43 -24.14 4.91
C GLU A 266 -34.68 -24.36 5.77
N VAL A 267 -34.85 -25.58 6.31
CA VAL A 267 -35.92 -25.89 7.28
C VAL A 267 -35.56 -25.25 8.63
N ILE A 268 -36.55 -24.71 9.32
CA ILE A 268 -36.36 -24.18 10.68
C ILE A 268 -36.66 -25.29 11.68
N GLU A 269 -35.70 -25.63 12.53
CA GLU A 269 -35.84 -26.76 13.46
C GLU A 269 -36.95 -26.56 14.51
N ASP A 270 -37.23 -25.30 14.87
CA ASP A 270 -38.19 -24.93 15.91
C ASP A 270 -39.64 -24.71 15.41
N ASP A 271 -39.88 -24.69 14.09
CA ASP A 271 -41.21 -24.51 13.48
C ASP A 271 -41.44 -25.46 12.30
N LEU A 272 -42.25 -26.50 12.56
CA LEU A 272 -42.50 -27.64 11.65
C LEU A 272 -43.20 -27.27 10.33
N ASN A 273 -43.73 -26.05 10.19
CA ASN A 273 -44.45 -25.62 8.98
C ASN A 273 -43.85 -24.36 8.33
N SER A 274 -42.62 -24.01 8.71
CA SER A 274 -41.91 -22.84 8.21
C SER A 274 -40.53 -23.21 7.66
N TYR A 275 -40.09 -22.43 6.68
CA TYR A 275 -38.74 -22.52 6.09
C TYR A 275 -38.21 -21.11 5.83
N LYS A 276 -36.89 -20.98 5.72
CA LYS A 276 -36.24 -19.71 5.40
C LYS A 276 -35.48 -19.75 4.09
N LEU A 277 -35.44 -18.63 3.39
CA LEU A 277 -34.54 -18.40 2.26
C LEU A 277 -33.13 -18.09 2.81
N ARG A 278 -32.13 -18.84 2.34
CA ARG A 278 -30.72 -18.63 2.72
C ARG A 278 -30.20 -17.33 2.15
N ASP A 279 -29.07 -16.86 2.68
CA ASP A 279 -28.43 -15.63 2.25
C ASP A 279 -28.07 -15.63 0.76
N GLU A 280 -27.53 -16.73 0.23
CA GLU A 280 -27.22 -16.81 -1.21
C GLU A 280 -28.50 -16.85 -2.05
N GLY A 281 -29.52 -17.56 -1.57
CA GLY A 281 -30.84 -17.58 -2.20
C GLY A 281 -31.55 -16.23 -2.16
N LEU A 282 -31.33 -15.43 -1.11
CA LEU A 282 -31.88 -14.10 -0.93
C LEU A 282 -31.34 -13.13 -1.98
N CYS A 283 -30.02 -13.03 -2.10
CA CYS A 283 -29.38 -12.14 -3.08
C CYS A 283 -29.77 -12.51 -4.51
N PHE A 284 -29.83 -13.81 -4.82
CA PHE A 284 -30.29 -14.29 -6.11
C PHE A 284 -31.77 -13.95 -6.38
N SER A 285 -32.66 -14.23 -5.43
CA SER A 285 -34.11 -14.02 -5.61
C SER A 285 -34.48 -12.55 -5.74
N LEU A 286 -33.89 -11.69 -4.91
CA LEU A 286 -34.09 -10.23 -5.02
C LEU A 286 -33.51 -9.69 -6.33
N GLY A 287 -32.34 -10.17 -6.75
CA GLY A 287 -31.76 -9.78 -8.03
C GLY A 287 -32.62 -10.19 -9.24
N LEU A 288 -33.18 -11.39 -9.21
CA LEU A 288 -34.13 -11.87 -10.22
C LEU A 288 -35.38 -10.97 -10.27
N GLU A 289 -35.98 -10.66 -9.12
CA GLU A 289 -37.17 -9.81 -9.07
C GLU A 289 -36.91 -8.39 -9.58
N ILE A 290 -35.75 -7.79 -9.26
CA ILE A 290 -35.36 -6.48 -9.80
C ILE A 290 -35.31 -6.53 -11.33
N VAL A 291 -34.63 -7.53 -11.91
CA VAL A 291 -34.54 -7.68 -13.37
C VAL A 291 -35.93 -7.84 -14.00
N LEU A 292 -36.81 -8.63 -13.39
CA LEU A 292 -38.18 -8.83 -13.88
C LEU A 292 -39.03 -7.57 -13.75
N GLN A 293 -38.90 -6.79 -12.67
CA GLN A 293 -39.59 -5.51 -12.50
C GLN A 293 -39.11 -4.45 -13.48
N LEU A 294 -37.80 -4.34 -13.73
CA LEU A 294 -37.25 -3.45 -14.75
C LEU A 294 -37.81 -3.79 -16.14
N ASN A 295 -37.85 -5.07 -16.49
CA ASN A 295 -38.44 -5.50 -17.75
C ASN A 295 -39.96 -5.25 -17.81
N ARG A 296 -40.70 -5.37 -16.69
CA ARG A 296 -42.13 -4.97 -16.60
C ARG A 296 -42.31 -3.46 -16.78
N MET A 297 -41.47 -2.64 -16.15
CA MET A 297 -41.49 -1.18 -16.26
C MET A 297 -41.18 -0.73 -17.67
N LYS A 298 -40.19 -1.35 -18.32
CA LYS A 298 -39.83 -1.12 -19.72
C LYS A 298 -41.03 -1.39 -20.64
N ARG A 299 -41.69 -2.55 -20.51
CA ARG A 299 -42.89 -2.88 -21.30
C ARG A 299 -44.02 -1.85 -21.14
N ASN A 300 -44.09 -1.20 -19.98
CA ASN A 300 -45.09 -0.19 -19.66
C ASN A 300 -44.63 1.25 -19.96
N GLY A 301 -43.46 1.45 -20.58
CA GLY A 301 -42.93 2.78 -20.92
C GLY A 301 -42.62 3.67 -19.69
N LYS A 302 -42.34 3.07 -18.53
CA LYS A 302 -41.99 3.80 -17.31
C LYS A 302 -40.49 4.14 -17.28
N ASN A 303 -40.13 5.23 -16.59
CA ASN A 303 -38.72 5.55 -16.28
C ASN A 303 -38.14 4.44 -15.38
N LEU A 304 -37.04 3.83 -15.85
CA LEU A 304 -36.39 2.71 -15.17
C LEU A 304 -35.56 3.16 -13.97
N ASP A 305 -34.91 4.32 -14.04
CA ASP A 305 -34.05 4.84 -12.97
C ASP A 305 -34.90 5.22 -11.75
N ASP A 306 -35.97 5.98 -11.94
CA ASP A 306 -36.94 6.33 -10.89
C ASP A 306 -37.62 5.09 -10.31
N GLY A 307 -37.86 4.10 -11.17
CA GLY A 307 -38.46 2.83 -10.80
C GLY A 307 -37.53 2.00 -9.92
N LEU A 308 -36.27 1.87 -10.32
CA LEU A 308 -35.24 1.15 -9.60
C LEU A 308 -34.96 1.78 -8.24
N ALA A 309 -34.85 3.11 -8.16
CA ALA A 309 -34.63 3.82 -6.91
C ALA A 309 -35.70 3.48 -5.85
N LYS A 310 -36.97 3.39 -6.26
CA LYS A 310 -38.09 3.00 -5.37
C LYS A 310 -38.03 1.55 -4.91
N ILE A 311 -37.48 0.66 -5.73
CA ILE A 311 -37.32 -0.76 -5.38
C ILE A 311 -36.13 -0.93 -4.42
N ILE A 312 -35.06 -0.16 -4.61
CA ILE A 312 -33.83 -0.25 -3.82
C ILE A 312 -33.94 0.43 -2.46
N GLU A 313 -34.73 1.50 -2.33
CA GLU A 313 -34.96 2.20 -1.05
C GLU A 313 -35.28 1.26 0.13
N PRO A 314 -36.26 0.34 0.06
CA PRO A 314 -36.52 -0.62 1.14
C PRO A 314 -35.43 -1.69 1.30
N ILE A 315 -34.70 -2.03 0.23
CA ILE A 315 -33.64 -3.06 0.24
C ILE A 315 -32.37 -2.56 0.94
N ASN A 316 -32.11 -1.25 0.93
CA ASN A 316 -30.96 -0.65 1.62
C ASN A 316 -30.89 -0.98 3.11
N ALA A 317 -32.02 -1.32 3.75
CA ALA A 317 -32.06 -1.75 5.15
C ALA A 317 -31.39 -3.12 5.41
N LEU A 318 -31.04 -3.88 4.37
CA LEU A 318 -30.41 -5.19 4.47
C LEU A 318 -28.87 -5.17 4.50
N ASP A 319 -28.25 -4.01 4.27
CA ASP A 319 -26.80 -3.87 4.09
C ASP A 319 -26.19 -4.82 3.03
N LYS A 320 -27.02 -5.30 2.08
CA LYS A 320 -26.65 -6.25 1.00
C LYS A 320 -26.96 -5.70 -0.41
N THR A 321 -27.24 -4.41 -0.55
CA THR A 321 -27.65 -3.80 -1.83
C THR A 321 -26.63 -4.03 -2.94
N SER A 322 -25.33 -3.91 -2.65
CA SER A 322 -24.27 -4.16 -3.64
C SER A 322 -24.31 -5.60 -4.17
N ASP A 323 -24.43 -6.60 -3.28
CA ASP A 323 -24.50 -8.01 -3.66
C ASP A 323 -25.73 -8.30 -4.53
N ILE A 324 -26.88 -7.71 -4.17
CA ILE A 324 -28.14 -7.86 -4.90
C ILE A 324 -28.05 -7.24 -6.30
N ILE A 325 -27.42 -6.07 -6.44
CA ILE A 325 -27.21 -5.43 -7.75
C ILE A 325 -26.22 -6.23 -8.62
N ILE A 326 -25.13 -6.75 -8.05
CA ILE A 326 -24.19 -7.64 -8.76
C ILE A 326 -24.88 -8.93 -9.21
N SER A 327 -25.74 -9.50 -8.35
CA SER A 327 -26.61 -10.63 -8.69
C SER A 327 -27.58 -10.29 -9.83
N SER A 328 -28.21 -9.11 -9.79
CA SER A 328 -29.08 -8.61 -10.87
C SER A 328 -28.33 -8.48 -12.19
N LEU A 329 -27.13 -7.92 -12.19
CA LEU A 329 -26.26 -7.82 -13.37
C LEU A 329 -25.87 -9.21 -13.88
N THR A 330 -25.51 -10.14 -12.99
CA THR A 330 -25.21 -11.53 -13.35
C THR A 330 -26.38 -12.19 -14.07
N ILE A 331 -27.59 -12.11 -13.51
CA ILE A 331 -28.79 -12.68 -14.12
C ILE A 331 -29.05 -12.01 -15.47
N LEU A 332 -29.02 -10.67 -15.54
CA LEU A 332 -29.30 -9.93 -16.77
C LEU A 332 -28.34 -10.29 -17.90
N ILE A 333 -27.04 -10.40 -17.62
CA ILE A 333 -25.99 -10.68 -18.62
C ILE A 333 -26.04 -12.13 -19.09
N PHE A 334 -26.24 -13.06 -18.17
CA PHE A 334 -26.10 -14.48 -18.47
C PHE A 334 -27.43 -15.18 -18.83
N GLU A 335 -28.59 -14.58 -18.57
CA GLU A 335 -29.91 -15.04 -19.05
C GLU A 335 -30.39 -14.26 -20.29
N PRO A 336 -30.25 -14.83 -21.51
CA PRO A 336 -30.59 -14.11 -22.75
C PRO A 336 -32.03 -13.61 -22.81
N ASN A 337 -32.96 -14.33 -22.17
CA ASN A 337 -34.40 -13.99 -22.16
C ASN A 337 -34.72 -12.72 -21.35
N TYR A 338 -33.83 -12.32 -20.44
CA TYR A 338 -34.05 -11.15 -19.58
C TYR A 338 -33.27 -9.92 -20.02
N TYR A 339 -32.30 -10.09 -20.93
CA TYR A 339 -31.40 -9.03 -21.34
C TYR A 339 -32.14 -7.86 -22.02
N SER A 340 -31.91 -6.65 -21.53
CA SER A 340 -32.19 -5.42 -22.24
C SER A 340 -31.16 -4.35 -21.91
N ARG A 341 -30.77 -3.55 -22.91
CA ARG A 341 -29.75 -2.51 -22.75
C ARG A 341 -30.19 -1.44 -21.76
N GLU A 342 -31.45 -1.08 -21.75
CA GLU A 342 -32.03 -0.07 -20.86
C GLU A 342 -32.05 -0.55 -19.41
N ALA A 343 -32.32 -1.85 -19.15
CA ALA A 343 -32.19 -2.43 -17.82
C ALA A 343 -30.71 -2.49 -17.38
N LEU A 344 -29.79 -2.79 -18.30
CA LEU A 344 -28.36 -2.78 -18.02
C LEU A 344 -27.89 -1.37 -17.60
N THR A 345 -28.23 -0.34 -18.37
CA THR A 345 -27.89 1.04 -18.05
C THR A 345 -28.44 1.45 -16.68
N ALA A 346 -29.71 1.16 -16.37
CA ALA A 346 -30.30 1.48 -15.07
C ALA A 346 -29.58 0.79 -13.91
N LEU A 347 -29.26 -0.51 -14.05
CA LEU A 347 -28.53 -1.26 -13.02
C LEU A 347 -27.11 -0.76 -12.81
N VAL A 348 -26.38 -0.45 -13.88
CA VAL A 348 -25.01 0.07 -13.79
C VAL A 348 -25.01 1.48 -13.18
N SER A 349 -25.93 2.37 -13.60
CA SER A 349 -26.10 3.70 -13.01
C SER A 349 -26.43 3.65 -11.52
N CYS A 350 -27.26 2.69 -11.11
CA CYS A 350 -27.54 2.42 -9.70
C CYS A 350 -26.27 1.95 -8.97
N PHE A 351 -25.57 0.95 -9.52
CA PHE A 351 -24.35 0.39 -8.93
C PHE A 351 -23.26 1.46 -8.70
N VAL A 352 -22.97 2.28 -9.71
CA VAL A 352 -21.92 3.32 -9.58
C VAL A 352 -22.24 4.37 -8.53
N SER A 353 -23.53 4.52 -8.18
CA SER A 353 -24.03 5.47 -7.19
C SER A 353 -24.06 4.91 -5.76
N LEU A 354 -23.85 3.59 -5.57
CA LEU A 354 -23.85 2.96 -4.25
C LEU A 354 -22.65 3.39 -3.40
N GLN A 355 -22.80 3.38 -2.08
CA GLN A 355 -21.71 3.55 -1.12
C GLN A 355 -21.35 2.18 -0.51
N ASN A 356 -20.10 2.02 -0.04
CA ASN A 356 -19.62 0.83 0.66
C ASN A 356 -19.73 -0.49 -0.15
N THR A 357 -19.16 -0.52 -1.36
CA THR A 357 -19.06 -1.75 -2.17
C THR A 357 -17.88 -2.62 -1.72
N ASN A 358 -18.00 -3.95 -1.88
CA ASN A 358 -16.93 -4.89 -1.53
C ASN A 358 -16.01 -5.11 -2.75
N GLU A 359 -14.78 -4.59 -2.70
CA GLU A 359 -13.78 -4.68 -3.78
C GLU A 359 -13.44 -6.11 -4.22
N ALA A 360 -13.73 -7.13 -3.39
CA ALA A 360 -13.54 -8.53 -3.76
C ALA A 360 -14.32 -8.94 -5.04
N TYR A 361 -15.41 -8.22 -5.38
CA TYR A 361 -16.17 -8.48 -6.60
C TYR A 361 -15.63 -7.78 -7.85
N LEU A 362 -14.61 -6.93 -7.76
CA LEU A 362 -14.11 -6.17 -8.91
C LEU A 362 -13.63 -7.08 -10.06
N GLY A 363 -12.95 -8.19 -9.71
CA GLY A 363 -12.53 -9.20 -10.69
C GLY A 363 -13.71 -9.79 -11.44
N TYR A 364 -14.72 -10.27 -10.71
CA TYR A 364 -15.94 -10.82 -11.30
C TYR A 364 -16.75 -9.78 -12.10
N PHE A 365 -16.82 -8.53 -11.61
CA PHE A 365 -17.46 -7.43 -12.33
C PHE A 365 -16.76 -7.13 -13.66
N SER A 366 -15.43 -7.25 -13.72
CA SER A 366 -14.67 -7.07 -14.97
C SER A 366 -15.08 -8.06 -16.06
N ILE A 367 -15.48 -9.27 -15.66
CA ILE A 367 -15.92 -10.32 -16.58
C ILE A 367 -17.35 -10.06 -17.08
N ILE A 368 -18.23 -9.57 -16.21
CA ILE A 368 -19.55 -9.06 -16.59
C ILE A 368 -19.39 -7.96 -17.66
N VAL A 369 -18.44 -7.04 -17.46
CA VAL A 369 -18.14 -5.95 -18.39
C VAL A 369 -17.65 -6.50 -19.73
N GLU A 370 -16.66 -7.38 -19.75
CA GLU A 370 -16.10 -7.93 -20.99
C GLU A 370 -17.17 -8.67 -21.83
N ARG A 371 -18.08 -9.39 -21.18
CA ARG A 371 -19.14 -10.16 -21.87
C ARG A 371 -20.10 -9.29 -22.69
N LYS A 372 -20.32 -8.03 -22.29
CA LYS A 372 -21.14 -7.04 -23.01
C LYS A 372 -20.39 -5.72 -23.22
N ILE A 373 -19.11 -5.82 -23.59
CA ILE A 373 -18.21 -4.65 -23.70
C ILE A 373 -18.78 -3.52 -24.57
N SER A 374 -19.49 -3.84 -25.66
CA SER A 374 -20.11 -2.86 -26.54
C SER A 374 -21.17 -2.00 -25.86
N ASP A 375 -21.90 -2.55 -24.88
CA ASP A 375 -22.90 -1.80 -24.14
C ASP A 375 -22.26 -1.07 -22.95
N PHE A 376 -21.31 -1.70 -22.25
CA PHE A 376 -20.58 -1.07 -21.14
C PHE A 376 -19.73 0.12 -21.56
N ILE A 377 -19.06 0.07 -22.71
CA ILE A 377 -18.31 1.22 -23.22
C ILE A 377 -19.24 2.41 -23.50
N ASN A 378 -20.46 2.17 -24.01
CA ASN A 378 -21.45 3.23 -24.22
C ASN A 378 -21.99 3.80 -22.90
N ILE A 379 -22.17 2.95 -21.88
CA ILE A 379 -22.55 3.41 -20.54
C ILE A 379 -21.43 4.26 -19.94
N LEU A 380 -20.16 3.84 -20.10
CA LEU A 380 -19.01 4.63 -19.67
C LEU A 380 -18.95 5.99 -20.38
N GLU A 381 -19.25 6.05 -21.69
CA GLU A 381 -19.37 7.31 -22.43
C GLU A 381 -20.36 8.26 -21.75
N GLU A 382 -21.56 7.77 -21.42
CA GLU A 382 -22.61 8.56 -20.78
C GLU A 382 -22.23 9.02 -19.37
N LEU A 383 -21.62 8.14 -18.57
CA LEU A 383 -21.14 8.46 -17.22
C LEU A 383 -20.07 9.57 -17.25
N CYS A 384 -19.13 9.48 -18.19
CA CYS A 384 -18.09 10.49 -18.38
C CYS A 384 -18.67 11.84 -18.82
N LEU A 385 -19.59 11.83 -19.79
CA LEU A 385 -20.25 13.04 -20.28
C LEU A 385 -21.09 13.73 -19.18
N ASN A 386 -21.51 12.98 -18.16
CA ASN A 386 -22.20 13.50 -16.97
C ASN A 386 -21.22 13.88 -15.83
N GLY A 387 -19.90 13.85 -16.07
CA GLY A 387 -18.86 14.38 -15.20
C GLY A 387 -18.12 13.35 -14.32
N GLY A 388 -18.44 12.06 -14.37
CA GLY A 388 -17.66 11.01 -13.70
C GLY A 388 -17.55 11.11 -12.16
N ASN A 389 -18.45 11.86 -11.51
CA ASN A 389 -18.36 12.16 -10.06
C ASN A 389 -18.97 11.05 -9.16
N GLN A 390 -19.37 9.90 -9.73
CA GLN A 390 -20.04 8.84 -8.99
C GLN A 390 -19.05 8.01 -8.14
N PRO A 391 -19.41 7.56 -6.93
CA PRO A 391 -18.51 6.86 -6.01
C PRO A 391 -17.79 5.64 -6.60
N ASN A 392 -18.48 4.76 -7.34
CA ASN A 392 -17.88 3.55 -7.95
C ASN A 392 -17.69 3.70 -9.47
N PHE A 393 -17.54 4.92 -10.00
CA PHE A 393 -17.20 5.13 -11.41
C PHE A 393 -15.95 4.33 -11.84
N ASN A 394 -14.95 4.30 -10.94
CA ASN A 394 -13.69 3.59 -11.14
C ASN A 394 -13.85 2.08 -11.38
N TRP A 395 -14.95 1.43 -10.99
CA TRP A 395 -15.19 0.01 -11.25
C TRP A 395 -15.43 -0.27 -12.74
N VAL A 396 -16.21 0.59 -13.42
CA VAL A 396 -16.46 0.47 -14.86
C VAL A 396 -15.21 0.85 -15.63
N GLU A 397 -14.55 1.95 -15.23
CA GLU A 397 -13.31 2.43 -15.83
C GLU A 397 -12.19 1.36 -15.74
N LYS A 398 -11.87 0.87 -14.52
CA LYS A 398 -10.80 -0.13 -14.31
C LYS A 398 -11.08 -1.44 -15.06
N SER A 399 -12.33 -1.92 -15.02
CA SER A 399 -12.73 -3.13 -15.75
C SER A 399 -12.42 -3.05 -17.25
N ILE A 400 -12.63 -1.88 -17.86
CA ILE A 400 -12.35 -1.66 -19.29
C ILE A 400 -10.86 -1.46 -19.55
N ILE A 401 -10.14 -0.77 -18.66
CA ILE A 401 -8.67 -0.57 -18.75
C ILE A 401 -7.93 -1.92 -18.78
N CYS A 402 -8.37 -2.88 -17.95
CA CYS A 402 -7.77 -4.21 -17.82
C CYS A 402 -7.97 -5.11 -19.05
N ILE A 403 -8.80 -4.73 -20.02
CA ILE A 403 -8.99 -5.51 -21.24
C ILE A 403 -7.75 -5.38 -22.12
N SER A 404 -7.10 -6.53 -22.40
CA SER A 404 -5.93 -6.58 -23.29
C SER A 404 -6.29 -6.14 -24.70
N TYR A 405 -5.37 -5.43 -25.36
CA TYR A 405 -5.52 -5.05 -26.78
C TYR A 405 -5.49 -6.26 -27.73
N THR A 406 -5.05 -7.42 -27.25
CA THR A 406 -5.12 -8.69 -28.00
C THR A 406 -6.48 -9.40 -27.85
N SER A 407 -7.35 -8.93 -26.96
CA SER A 407 -8.71 -9.50 -26.79
C SER A 407 -9.58 -9.14 -28.01
N PRO A 408 -10.46 -10.05 -28.48
CA PRO A 408 -11.47 -9.71 -29.49
C PRO A 408 -12.36 -8.52 -29.09
N SER A 409 -12.53 -8.30 -27.78
CA SER A 409 -13.27 -7.18 -27.19
C SER A 409 -12.65 -5.81 -27.52
N TRP A 410 -11.34 -5.76 -27.80
CA TRP A 410 -10.60 -4.52 -28.07
C TRP A 410 -11.12 -3.76 -29.29
N LEU A 411 -11.56 -4.47 -30.34
CA LEU A 411 -12.09 -3.84 -31.56
C LEU A 411 -13.27 -2.90 -31.26
N TYR A 412 -14.13 -3.27 -30.31
CA TYR A 412 -15.26 -2.43 -29.91
C TYR A 412 -14.80 -1.20 -29.11
N ILE A 413 -13.80 -1.37 -28.26
CA ILE A 413 -13.21 -0.29 -27.46
C ILE A 413 -12.52 0.70 -28.40
N GLU A 414 -11.62 0.24 -29.27
CA GLU A 414 -10.87 1.09 -30.20
C GLU A 414 -11.80 1.95 -31.06
N VAL A 415 -12.86 1.38 -31.63
CA VAL A 415 -13.84 2.11 -32.44
C VAL A 415 -14.52 3.23 -31.63
N GLN A 416 -14.91 2.97 -30.39
CA GLN A 416 -15.57 3.98 -29.56
C GLN A 416 -14.60 5.05 -29.06
N ILE A 417 -13.38 4.69 -28.66
CA ILE A 417 -12.35 5.67 -28.28
C ILE A 417 -12.05 6.61 -29.45
N LYS A 418 -11.93 6.08 -30.68
CA LYS A 418 -11.73 6.92 -31.88
C LYS A 418 -12.87 7.92 -32.09
N LYS A 419 -14.11 7.51 -31.81
CA LYS A 419 -15.29 8.39 -31.84
C LYS A 419 -15.22 9.45 -30.73
N TRP A 420 -14.85 9.08 -29.50
CA TRP A 420 -14.76 10.02 -28.37
C TRP A 420 -13.73 11.12 -28.61
N LEU A 421 -12.59 10.79 -29.21
CA LEU A 421 -11.54 11.75 -29.56
C LEU A 421 -11.94 12.71 -30.69
N GLN A 422 -13.06 12.46 -31.39
CA GLN A 422 -13.61 13.38 -32.38
C GLN A 422 -14.62 14.38 -31.77
N TYR A 423 -14.94 14.26 -30.49
CA TYR A 423 -15.78 15.24 -29.82
C TYR A 423 -15.04 16.54 -29.53
N TYR A 424 -15.73 17.66 -29.74
CA TYR A 424 -15.28 18.99 -29.34
C TYR A 424 -16.46 19.79 -28.80
N SER A 425 -16.18 20.88 -28.07
CA SER A 425 -17.21 21.70 -27.45
C SER A 425 -16.95 23.17 -27.68
N LEU A 426 -17.93 23.91 -28.21
CA LEU A 426 -17.90 25.37 -28.30
C LEU A 426 -18.63 26.03 -27.13
N SER A 427 -18.97 25.26 -26.08
CA SER A 427 -19.63 25.80 -24.89
C SER A 427 -18.76 26.89 -24.23
N PRO A 428 -19.25 28.14 -24.12
CA PRO A 428 -18.53 29.23 -23.48
C PRO A 428 -18.36 29.03 -21.96
N GLU A 429 -19.17 28.16 -21.37
CA GLU A 429 -19.13 27.82 -19.93
C GLU A 429 -17.85 27.05 -19.57
N LYS A 430 -17.23 26.39 -20.55
CA LYS A 430 -16.04 25.54 -20.38
C LYS A 430 -14.82 26.29 -19.82
N LYS A 431 -14.73 27.60 -20.09
CA LYS A 431 -13.68 28.52 -19.62
C LYS A 431 -14.05 29.31 -18.36
N LEU A 432 -15.17 29.01 -17.70
CA LEU A 432 -15.53 29.69 -16.45
C LEU A 432 -14.65 29.19 -15.29
N SER A 433 -13.96 30.12 -14.63
CA SER A 433 -13.24 29.82 -13.39
C SER A 433 -14.20 29.51 -12.25
N SER A 434 -13.76 28.73 -11.26
CA SER A 434 -14.57 28.43 -10.06
C SER A 434 -14.97 29.69 -9.27
N PHE A 435 -14.13 30.73 -9.27
CA PHE A 435 -14.40 32.02 -8.63
C PHE A 435 -15.47 32.82 -9.37
N SER A 436 -15.42 32.84 -10.71
CA SER A 436 -16.44 33.50 -11.54
C SER A 436 -17.81 32.79 -11.53
N LYS A 437 -17.94 31.61 -10.91
CA LYS A 437 -19.25 30.94 -10.72
C LYS A 437 -20.07 31.53 -9.56
N LYS A 438 -19.46 32.36 -8.70
CA LYS A 438 -20.09 32.88 -7.47
C LYS A 438 -20.75 34.25 -7.60
N ASP A 439 -20.38 35.04 -8.61
CA ASP A 439 -20.98 36.35 -8.91
C ASP A 439 -21.62 36.32 -10.32
N ASP A 440 -22.92 36.57 -10.40
CA ASP A 440 -23.69 36.50 -11.65
C ASP A 440 -23.22 37.52 -12.70
N LYS A 441 -22.69 38.68 -12.28
CA LYS A 441 -22.24 39.72 -13.21
C LYS A 441 -20.90 39.35 -13.87
N ASP A 442 -19.96 38.83 -13.07
CA ASP A 442 -18.66 38.37 -13.56
C ASP A 442 -18.80 37.10 -14.42
N ARG A 443 -19.75 36.21 -14.07
CA ARG A 443 -20.11 35.06 -14.89
C ARG A 443 -20.57 35.48 -16.29
N LEU A 444 -21.52 36.42 -16.38
CA LEU A 444 -22.06 36.89 -17.66
C LEU A 444 -21.00 37.57 -18.53
N ASN A 445 -20.18 38.45 -17.95
CA ASN A 445 -19.08 39.10 -18.66
C ASN A 445 -18.05 38.08 -19.19
N ALA A 446 -17.68 37.08 -18.40
CA ALA A 446 -16.78 36.02 -18.82
C ALA A 446 -17.37 35.17 -19.96
N LEU A 447 -18.67 34.87 -19.91
CA LEU A 447 -19.36 34.13 -20.97
C LEU A 447 -19.40 34.91 -22.29
N GLU A 448 -19.69 36.21 -22.26
CA GLU A 448 -19.68 37.07 -23.46
C GLU A 448 -18.28 37.16 -24.07
N LYS A 449 -17.26 37.37 -23.22
CA LYS A 449 -15.85 37.37 -23.65
C LYS A 449 -15.46 36.05 -24.31
N ASN A 450 -15.80 34.92 -23.68
CA ASN A 450 -15.50 33.59 -24.22
C ASN A 450 -16.21 33.34 -25.56
N LYS A 451 -17.48 33.77 -25.71
CA LYS A 451 -18.22 33.70 -26.98
C LYS A 451 -17.55 34.51 -28.09
N ALA A 452 -17.09 35.72 -27.77
CA ALA A 452 -16.39 36.58 -28.71
C ALA A 452 -15.06 35.96 -29.17
N GLU A 453 -14.25 35.45 -28.24
CA GLU A 453 -12.98 34.76 -28.55
C GLU A 453 -13.19 33.52 -29.43
N ILE A 454 -14.22 32.69 -29.14
CA ILE A 454 -14.54 31.50 -29.94
C ILE A 454 -14.96 31.91 -31.36
N SER A 455 -15.81 32.94 -31.48
CA SER A 455 -16.27 33.44 -32.78
C SER A 455 -15.12 34.01 -33.61
N GLU A 456 -14.20 34.73 -32.99
CA GLU A 456 -13.01 35.27 -33.65
C GLU A 456 -12.10 34.15 -34.18
N LYS A 457 -11.85 33.10 -33.37
CA LYS A 457 -11.08 31.92 -33.80
C LYS A 457 -11.73 31.23 -35.00
N LEU A 458 -13.05 30.98 -34.95
CA LEU A 458 -13.78 30.32 -36.03
C LEU A 458 -13.74 31.10 -37.35
N ASN A 459 -13.80 32.43 -37.28
CA ASN A 459 -13.75 33.29 -38.47
C ASN A 459 -12.37 33.30 -39.14
N LYS A 460 -11.29 33.09 -38.37
CA LYS A 460 -9.91 33.07 -38.86
C LYS A 460 -9.46 31.72 -39.43
N LEU A 461 -10.33 30.70 -39.41
CA LEU A 461 -9.98 29.38 -39.90
C LEU A 461 -9.85 29.33 -41.44
N SER A 462 -8.80 28.67 -41.91
CA SER A 462 -8.54 28.38 -43.31
C SER A 462 -9.56 27.38 -43.88
N SER A 463 -9.60 27.23 -45.21
CA SER A 463 -10.46 26.25 -45.87
C SER A 463 -10.13 24.81 -45.46
N VAL A 464 -8.85 24.51 -45.25
CA VAL A 464 -8.36 23.19 -44.81
C VAL A 464 -8.81 22.90 -43.36
N GLU A 465 -8.71 23.90 -42.48
CA GLU A 465 -9.14 23.79 -41.08
C GLU A 465 -10.65 23.61 -40.95
N LYS A 466 -11.44 24.28 -41.79
CA LYS A 466 -12.90 24.06 -41.88
C LYS A 466 -13.22 22.63 -42.33
N GLY A 467 -12.40 22.05 -43.20
CA GLY A 467 -12.45 20.63 -43.57
C GLY A 467 -12.21 19.71 -42.36
N LEU A 468 -11.24 20.03 -41.50
CA LEU A 468 -11.01 19.28 -40.25
C LEU A 468 -12.19 19.37 -39.27
N ILE A 469 -12.78 20.57 -39.10
CA ILE A 469 -13.97 20.74 -38.26
C ILE A 469 -15.14 19.87 -38.74
N SER A 470 -15.33 19.72 -40.05
CA SER A 470 -16.42 18.89 -40.59
C SER A 470 -16.31 17.40 -40.23
N GLN A 471 -15.15 16.97 -39.75
CA GLN A 471 -14.89 15.60 -39.27
C GLN A 471 -15.02 15.47 -37.74
N LEU A 472 -15.26 16.57 -37.02
CA LEU A 472 -15.46 16.61 -35.58
C LEU A 472 -16.95 16.68 -35.25
N THR A 473 -17.33 16.17 -34.08
CA THR A 473 -18.73 16.20 -33.60
C THR A 473 -18.85 17.12 -32.38
N GLU A 474 -19.74 18.11 -32.45
CA GLU A 474 -19.94 19.05 -31.34
C GLU A 474 -20.75 18.40 -30.21
N ASN A 475 -20.31 18.59 -28.97
CA ASN A 475 -20.99 18.12 -27.77
C ASN A 475 -20.88 19.17 -26.64
N GLU A 476 -22.01 19.53 -26.03
CA GLU A 476 -22.08 20.55 -24.98
C GLU A 476 -21.83 20.00 -23.56
N LYS A 477 -21.79 18.66 -23.41
CA LYS A 477 -21.53 17.97 -22.14
C LYS A 477 -20.04 17.97 -21.75
N ASP A 478 -19.69 17.29 -20.65
CA ASP A 478 -18.31 17.20 -20.16
C ASP A 478 -17.47 16.23 -21.01
N ILE A 479 -16.83 16.76 -22.04
CA ILE A 479 -15.92 16.00 -22.91
C ILE A 479 -14.53 15.80 -22.29
N ASP A 480 -14.12 16.59 -21.30
CA ASP A 480 -12.75 16.51 -20.78
C ASP A 480 -12.58 15.23 -19.96
N THR A 481 -13.53 14.91 -19.08
CA THR A 481 -13.58 13.64 -18.33
C THR A 481 -13.57 12.44 -19.28
N LEU A 482 -14.37 12.48 -20.35
CA LEU A 482 -14.41 11.41 -21.36
C LEU A 482 -13.06 11.18 -22.05
N VAL A 483 -12.36 12.24 -22.40
CA VAL A 483 -11.04 12.15 -23.05
C VAL A 483 -9.97 11.65 -22.07
N ILE A 484 -10.00 12.08 -20.81
CA ILE A 484 -9.08 11.55 -19.78
C ILE A 484 -9.26 10.04 -19.67
N THR A 485 -10.50 9.57 -19.53
CA THR A 485 -10.84 8.15 -19.48
C THR A 485 -10.38 7.41 -20.75
N ALA A 486 -10.53 8.03 -21.93
CA ALA A 486 -10.00 7.47 -23.18
C ALA A 486 -8.49 7.26 -23.13
N PHE A 487 -7.74 8.26 -22.65
CA PHE A 487 -6.29 8.17 -22.50
C PHE A 487 -5.88 7.12 -21.47
N HIS A 488 -6.61 6.98 -20.37
CA HIS A 488 -6.40 5.92 -19.39
C HIS A 488 -6.61 4.52 -19.98
N ILE A 489 -7.67 4.31 -20.79
CA ILE A 489 -7.97 3.02 -21.42
C ILE A 489 -6.87 2.59 -22.39
N ILE A 490 -6.36 3.53 -23.20
CA ILE A 490 -5.33 3.26 -24.21
C ILE A 490 -3.90 3.35 -23.65
N ALA A 491 -3.71 3.74 -22.39
CA ALA A 491 -2.41 3.70 -21.73
C ALA A 491 -1.86 2.27 -21.70
N GLY A 492 -0.57 2.12 -22.03
CA GLY A 492 0.08 0.81 -22.11
C GLY A 492 -0.26 -0.02 -23.35
N LYS A 493 -0.92 0.56 -24.37
CA LYS A 493 -1.35 -0.12 -25.60
C LYS A 493 -0.78 0.57 -26.84
N PRO A 494 -0.75 -0.10 -28.03
CA PRO A 494 -0.27 0.53 -29.25
C PRO A 494 -1.07 1.78 -29.62
N LEU A 495 -0.39 2.90 -29.88
CA LEU A 495 -1.01 4.21 -30.10
C LEU A 495 -0.97 4.67 -31.57
N ALA A 496 -0.20 4.02 -32.44
CA ALA A 496 -0.02 4.50 -33.81
C ALA A 496 -1.32 4.58 -34.61
N SER A 497 -2.29 3.69 -34.35
CA SER A 497 -3.58 3.66 -35.04
C SER A 497 -4.54 4.80 -34.66
N PHE A 498 -4.22 5.56 -33.60
CA PHE A 498 -5.02 6.69 -33.09
C PHE A 498 -4.45 8.06 -33.51
N ALA A 499 -3.34 8.10 -34.24
CA ALA A 499 -2.70 9.34 -34.68
C ALA A 499 -3.63 10.33 -35.43
N PRO A 500 -4.54 9.89 -36.33
CA PRO A 500 -5.51 10.80 -36.94
C PRO A 500 -6.45 11.43 -35.91
N GLU A 501 -6.95 10.64 -34.96
CA GLU A 501 -7.84 11.09 -33.89
C GLU A 501 -7.14 12.00 -32.89
N PHE A 502 -5.88 11.74 -32.55
CA PHE A 502 -5.07 12.65 -31.72
C PHE A 502 -4.88 14.00 -32.39
N THR A 503 -4.67 14.03 -33.71
CA THR A 503 -4.54 15.28 -34.48
C THR A 503 -5.86 16.07 -34.45
N LYS A 504 -6.98 15.38 -34.68
CA LYS A 504 -8.33 15.95 -34.62
C LYS A 504 -8.68 16.48 -33.23
N TRP A 505 -8.46 15.68 -32.19
CA TRP A 505 -8.67 16.08 -30.81
C TRP A 505 -7.80 17.29 -30.43
N SER A 506 -6.52 17.28 -30.79
CA SER A 506 -5.61 18.39 -30.51
C SER A 506 -6.11 19.68 -31.17
N PHE A 507 -6.58 19.60 -32.42
CA PHE A 507 -7.19 20.75 -33.09
C PHE A 507 -8.46 21.24 -32.35
N GLY A 508 -9.38 20.33 -32.00
CA GLY A 508 -10.60 20.64 -31.25
C GLY A 508 -10.33 21.26 -29.88
N CYS A 509 -9.34 20.75 -29.15
CA CYS A 509 -8.90 21.28 -27.87
C CYS A 509 -8.36 22.71 -27.99
N SER A 510 -7.62 23.03 -29.06
CA SER A 510 -7.09 24.39 -29.30
C SER A 510 -8.16 25.42 -29.68
N LEU A 511 -9.31 24.98 -30.22
CA LEU A 511 -10.46 25.85 -30.44
C LEU A 511 -10.99 26.37 -29.10
N ASN A 512 -11.34 25.47 -28.18
CA ASN A 512 -11.91 25.81 -26.89
C ASN A 512 -11.55 24.79 -25.78
N SER A 513 -10.55 25.12 -24.98
CA SER A 513 -10.09 24.32 -23.83
C SER A 513 -10.64 24.84 -22.50
N SER A 514 -10.92 23.95 -21.56
CA SER A 514 -11.15 24.30 -20.14
C SER A 514 -9.84 24.54 -19.40
N TYR A 515 -9.94 24.98 -18.13
CA TYR A 515 -8.80 24.97 -17.20
C TYR A 515 -8.35 23.56 -16.81
N SER A 516 -9.24 22.56 -16.90
CA SER A 516 -8.99 21.15 -16.60
C SER A 516 -8.77 20.31 -17.86
N SER A 517 -8.39 20.93 -18.97
CA SER A 517 -8.26 20.24 -20.25
C SER A 517 -7.17 19.16 -20.18
N PRO A 518 -7.36 17.99 -20.83
CA PRO A 518 -6.44 16.85 -20.71
C PRO A 518 -5.14 16.98 -21.51
N HIS A 519 -4.57 18.19 -21.54
CA HIS A 519 -3.30 18.48 -22.17
C HIS A 519 -2.15 17.68 -21.53
N LYS A 520 -2.11 17.61 -20.20
CA LYS A 520 -1.04 16.90 -19.48
C LYS A 520 -1.13 15.39 -19.69
N ASP A 521 -2.34 14.85 -19.66
CA ASP A 521 -2.63 13.45 -19.94
C ASP A 521 -2.24 13.04 -21.35
N PHE A 522 -2.62 13.83 -22.36
CA PHE A 522 -2.23 13.57 -23.74
C PHE A 522 -0.70 13.51 -23.94
N ILE A 523 0.01 14.47 -23.36
CA ILE A 523 1.47 14.50 -23.40
C ILE A 523 2.05 13.27 -22.69
N SER A 524 1.53 12.91 -21.53
CA SER A 524 2.02 11.78 -20.74
C SER A 524 1.76 10.46 -21.47
N LEU A 525 0.58 10.27 -22.04
CA LEU A 525 0.21 9.08 -22.80
C LEU A 525 1.24 8.76 -23.89
N ILE A 526 1.65 9.76 -24.67
CA ILE A 526 2.58 9.55 -25.78
C ILE A 526 4.03 9.47 -25.28
N ARG A 527 4.47 10.36 -24.38
CA ARG A 527 5.86 10.38 -23.88
C ARG A 527 6.27 9.08 -23.16
N TYR A 528 5.33 8.46 -22.47
CA TYR A 528 5.55 7.24 -21.69
C TYR A 528 5.06 5.97 -22.40
N ASN A 529 4.71 6.06 -23.69
CA ASN A 529 4.42 4.88 -24.51
C ASN A 529 5.70 4.03 -24.67
N LEU A 530 5.72 2.82 -24.10
CA LEU A 530 6.82 1.87 -24.29
C LEU A 530 6.49 0.74 -25.28
N VAL A 531 5.31 0.79 -25.90
CA VAL A 531 4.82 -0.28 -26.79
C VAL A 531 5.22 -0.02 -28.23
N ASP A 532 4.91 1.16 -28.76
CA ASP A 532 5.12 1.49 -30.17
C ASP A 532 5.47 2.97 -30.42
N TRP A 533 6.17 3.62 -29.48
CA TRP A 533 6.45 5.06 -29.53
C TRP A 533 7.01 5.55 -30.88
N ALA A 534 8.00 4.84 -31.44
CA ALA A 534 8.63 5.25 -32.70
C ALA A 534 7.62 5.27 -33.87
N ASN A 535 6.75 4.25 -33.94
CA ASN A 535 5.69 4.17 -34.95
C ASN A 535 4.62 5.24 -34.69
N THR A 536 4.26 5.44 -33.42
CA THR A 536 3.30 6.47 -33.00
C THR A 536 3.78 7.87 -33.37
N ARG A 537 5.04 8.21 -33.08
CA ARG A 537 5.64 9.49 -33.46
C ARG A 537 5.62 9.68 -34.98
N MET A 538 6.04 8.68 -35.74
CA MET A 538 6.05 8.76 -37.21
C MET A 538 4.65 9.05 -37.77
N GLN A 539 3.65 8.27 -37.36
CA GLN A 539 2.28 8.45 -37.85
C GLN A 539 1.67 9.77 -37.35
N LEU A 540 1.88 10.12 -36.09
CA LEU A 540 1.36 11.36 -35.51
C LEU A 540 1.93 12.59 -36.20
N LEU A 541 3.23 12.62 -36.49
CA LEU A 541 3.85 13.70 -37.26
C LEU A 541 3.37 13.72 -38.72
N HIS A 542 3.13 12.55 -39.33
CA HIS A 542 2.56 12.46 -40.67
C HIS A 542 1.18 13.11 -40.74
N GLU A 543 0.26 12.74 -39.85
CA GLU A 543 -1.09 13.30 -39.77
C GLU A 543 -1.07 14.79 -39.40
N ALA A 544 -0.18 15.19 -38.49
CA ALA A 544 -0.10 16.56 -38.01
C ALA A 544 0.48 17.56 -39.04
N LYS A 545 1.03 17.10 -40.17
CA LYS A 545 1.54 17.99 -41.25
C LYS A 545 0.51 19.02 -41.70
N ILE A 546 -0.77 18.63 -41.73
CA ILE A 546 -1.87 19.53 -42.12
C ILE A 546 -1.98 20.77 -41.21
N LEU A 547 -1.47 20.70 -39.98
CA LEU A 547 -1.49 21.78 -38.99
C LEU A 547 -0.29 22.74 -39.11
N SER A 548 0.71 22.41 -39.93
CA SER A 548 1.99 23.15 -40.04
C SER A 548 2.11 24.11 -41.23
N SER A 549 1.06 24.30 -42.03
CA SER A 549 1.06 25.17 -43.22
C SER A 549 1.14 26.67 -42.88
N SER A 550 1.73 27.48 -43.77
CA SER A 550 1.87 28.94 -43.58
C SER A 550 0.55 29.70 -43.50
N ASP A 551 -0.51 29.16 -44.12
CA ASP A 551 -1.84 29.78 -44.19
C ASP A 551 -2.76 29.35 -43.03
N ASN A 552 -2.24 28.55 -42.09
CA ASN A 552 -3.02 28.04 -40.97
C ASN A 552 -3.21 29.09 -39.87
N SER A 553 -4.34 28.97 -39.17
CA SER A 553 -4.67 29.83 -38.03
C SER A 553 -3.78 29.52 -36.82
N SER A 554 -3.78 30.42 -35.84
CA SER A 554 -3.13 30.19 -34.55
C SER A 554 -3.68 28.96 -33.82
N VAL A 555 -4.92 28.53 -34.10
CA VAL A 555 -5.53 27.33 -33.51
C VAL A 555 -4.80 26.07 -33.97
N ALA A 556 -4.58 25.91 -35.28
CA ALA A 556 -3.84 24.77 -35.81
C ALA A 556 -2.37 24.79 -35.36
N GLN A 557 -1.74 25.97 -35.32
CA GLN A 557 -0.36 26.10 -34.87
C GLN A 557 -0.21 25.68 -33.40
N TRP A 558 -1.12 26.09 -32.50
CA TRP A 558 -1.11 25.62 -31.10
C TRP A 558 -1.41 24.11 -30.97
N ALA A 559 -2.29 23.57 -31.82
CA ALA A 559 -2.53 22.12 -31.87
C ALA A 559 -1.27 21.35 -32.32
N TYR A 560 -0.52 21.89 -33.29
CA TYR A 560 0.74 21.32 -33.75
C TYR A 560 1.82 21.37 -32.66
N VAL A 561 1.95 22.51 -31.97
CA VAL A 561 2.84 22.67 -30.80
C VAL A 561 2.56 21.60 -29.73
N ARG A 562 1.28 21.35 -29.41
CA ARG A 562 0.89 20.30 -28.45
C ARG A 562 1.36 18.91 -28.88
N ILE A 563 1.15 18.57 -30.16
CA ILE A 563 1.56 17.27 -30.72
C ILE A 563 3.09 17.10 -30.64
N LEU A 564 3.84 18.11 -31.05
CA LEU A 564 5.30 18.08 -31.02
C LEU A 564 5.83 17.90 -29.59
N TYR A 565 5.28 18.62 -28.60
CA TYR A 565 5.63 18.40 -27.20
C TYR A 565 5.26 17.01 -26.67
N ALA A 566 4.17 16.43 -27.16
CA ALA A 566 3.73 15.10 -26.76
C ALA A 566 4.67 13.99 -27.26
N THR A 567 5.36 14.17 -28.39
CA THR A 567 6.35 13.19 -28.86
C THR A 567 7.48 12.96 -27.85
N GLY A 568 7.86 14.00 -27.10
CA GLY A 568 9.02 13.95 -26.20
C GLY A 568 10.38 14.01 -26.91
N GLU A 569 10.42 13.95 -28.25
CA GLU A 569 11.66 14.02 -29.02
C GLU A 569 12.26 15.42 -28.95
N SER A 570 13.59 15.49 -28.82
CA SER A 570 14.29 16.75 -28.58
C SER A 570 14.18 17.73 -29.76
N SER A 571 14.29 17.23 -31.01
CA SER A 571 14.13 18.05 -32.21
C SER A 571 12.74 18.65 -32.32
N ASP A 572 11.72 17.86 -31.97
CA ASP A 572 10.32 18.23 -32.09
C ASP A 572 9.95 19.25 -31.02
N ALA A 573 10.42 19.02 -29.79
CA ALA A 573 10.26 19.96 -28.68
C ALA A 573 10.94 21.31 -28.98
N LYS A 574 12.13 21.31 -29.57
CA LYS A 574 12.82 22.54 -29.98
C LYS A 574 11.99 23.33 -31.00
N PHE A 575 11.51 22.66 -32.04
CA PHE A 575 10.65 23.28 -33.04
C PHE A 575 9.35 23.82 -32.42
N ALA A 576 8.74 23.06 -31.50
CA ALA A 576 7.53 23.49 -30.79
C ALA A 576 7.76 24.74 -29.94
N GLU A 577 8.91 24.83 -29.28
CA GLU A 577 9.29 25.99 -28.46
C GLU A 577 9.49 27.24 -29.32
N ASP A 578 10.20 27.12 -30.44
CA ASP A 578 10.42 28.23 -31.38
C ASP A 578 9.10 28.72 -31.99
N LEU A 579 8.22 27.79 -32.39
CA LEU A 579 6.89 28.13 -32.88
C LEU A 579 6.02 28.78 -31.78
N ALA A 580 6.01 28.23 -30.56
CA ALA A 580 5.26 28.80 -29.44
C ALA A 580 5.74 30.22 -29.08
N LYS A 581 7.04 30.50 -29.18
CA LYS A 581 7.60 31.86 -28.99
C LYS A 581 7.11 32.83 -30.06
N GLN A 582 6.98 32.40 -31.31
CA GLN A 582 6.43 33.24 -32.40
C GLN A 582 4.93 33.54 -32.21
N LEU A 583 4.17 32.58 -31.66
CA LEU A 583 2.73 32.72 -31.45
C LEU A 583 2.35 33.59 -30.25
N ARG A 584 3.23 33.69 -29.24
CA ARG A 584 3.02 34.54 -28.07
C ARG A 584 3.37 35.98 -28.43
N THR A 585 2.37 36.85 -28.54
CA THR A 585 2.54 38.30 -28.72
C THR A 585 3.03 39.01 -27.46
N ASP A 586 2.97 38.33 -26.33
CA ASP A 586 3.35 38.86 -25.03
C ASP A 586 4.86 38.65 -24.85
N ALA A 587 5.60 39.75 -24.68
CA ALA A 587 7.00 39.71 -24.31
C ALA A 587 7.14 38.78 -23.09
N SER A 588 8.00 37.76 -23.20
CA SER A 588 8.27 36.83 -22.12
C SER A 588 8.56 37.63 -20.85
N PHE A 589 7.64 37.59 -19.88
CA PHE A 589 7.90 38.14 -18.56
C PHE A 589 9.17 37.45 -18.05
N GLY A 590 10.21 38.24 -17.76
CA GLY A 590 11.48 37.75 -17.24
C GLY A 590 11.29 36.92 -15.97
N GLY A 591 12.33 36.16 -15.59
CA GLY A 591 12.30 35.20 -14.50
C GLY A 591 11.52 35.68 -13.28
N TRP A 592 10.48 34.93 -12.90
CA TRP A 592 9.62 35.20 -11.75
C TRP A 592 10.29 34.85 -10.41
N ARG A 593 11.51 34.32 -10.45
CA ARG A 593 12.21 33.87 -9.24
C ARG A 593 12.75 35.08 -8.50
N ARG A 594 12.16 35.37 -7.32
CA ARG A 594 12.63 36.40 -6.38
C ARG A 594 14.15 36.40 -6.19
N ILE A 595 14.79 35.23 -6.20
CA ILE A 595 16.24 35.09 -5.99
C ILE A 595 17.09 35.79 -7.07
N GLU A 596 16.62 35.84 -8.31
CA GLU A 596 17.34 36.49 -9.43
C GLU A 596 17.41 38.01 -9.23
N TYR A 597 16.46 38.59 -8.49
CA TYR A 597 16.50 40.00 -8.09
C TYR A 597 17.60 40.27 -7.04
N TYR A 598 17.91 39.29 -6.19
CA TYR A 598 18.90 39.44 -5.11
C TYR A 598 20.31 39.02 -5.51
N CYS A 599 20.47 38.01 -6.36
CA CYS A 599 21.76 37.55 -6.86
C CYS A 599 21.52 36.90 -8.23
N SER A 600 22.00 37.53 -9.31
CA SER A 600 21.73 37.05 -10.67
C SER A 600 22.63 35.90 -11.11
N THR A 601 23.77 35.68 -10.43
CA THR A 601 24.61 34.48 -10.56
C THR A 601 24.36 33.52 -9.40
N ASP A 602 24.74 32.25 -9.57
CA ASP A 602 24.59 31.27 -8.49
C ASP A 602 25.74 31.40 -7.48
N PRO A 603 25.48 31.85 -6.23
CA PRO A 603 26.57 32.09 -5.29
C PRO A 603 27.27 30.80 -4.83
N CYS A 604 26.66 29.64 -5.03
CA CYS A 604 27.20 28.34 -4.63
C CYS A 604 27.99 27.66 -5.76
N ASP A 605 27.99 28.21 -6.97
CA ASP A 605 28.91 27.78 -8.01
C ASP A 605 30.32 28.34 -7.72
N PRO A 606 31.36 27.50 -7.58
CA PRO A 606 32.73 27.93 -7.35
C PRO A 606 33.29 28.89 -8.42
N GLU A 607 32.81 28.78 -9.66
CA GLU A 607 33.29 29.56 -10.81
C GLU A 607 32.50 30.86 -11.02
N SER A 608 31.39 31.05 -10.30
CA SER A 608 30.56 32.24 -10.43
C SER A 608 31.27 33.50 -9.92
N LEU A 609 31.19 34.57 -10.74
CA LEU A 609 31.71 35.91 -10.44
C LEU A 609 30.65 36.77 -9.73
N GLU A 610 31.10 37.85 -9.07
CA GLU A 610 30.24 38.81 -8.38
C GLU A 610 29.26 39.48 -9.37
N PRO A 611 27.93 39.35 -9.17
CA PRO A 611 26.97 39.95 -10.07
C PRO A 611 26.69 41.42 -9.74
N GLU A 612 26.33 42.23 -10.74
CA GLU A 612 26.09 43.67 -10.55
C GLU A 612 24.96 43.98 -9.55
N ASN A 613 23.90 43.15 -9.50
CA ASN A 613 22.77 43.38 -8.61
C ASN A 613 23.08 43.14 -7.12
N ILE A 614 24.22 42.52 -6.79
CA ILE A 614 24.60 42.27 -5.40
C ILE A 614 24.78 43.58 -4.60
N PHE A 615 25.12 44.69 -5.28
CA PHE A 615 25.25 45.99 -4.63
C PHE A 615 23.90 46.48 -4.08
N LYS A 616 22.82 46.30 -4.83
CA LYS A 616 21.46 46.64 -4.37
C LYS A 616 21.04 45.75 -3.21
N THR A 617 21.31 44.45 -3.31
CA THR A 617 21.07 43.48 -2.24
C THR A 617 21.82 43.84 -0.97
N ASN A 618 23.05 44.34 -1.09
CA ASN A 618 23.83 44.84 0.03
C ASN A 618 23.21 46.09 0.67
N GLN A 619 22.65 47.01 -0.12
CA GLN A 619 21.91 48.17 0.41
C GLN A 619 20.65 47.72 1.15
N MET A 620 19.86 46.82 0.56
CA MET A 620 18.67 46.25 1.21
C MET A 620 19.02 45.57 2.53
N CYS A 621 20.13 44.82 2.59
CA CYS A 621 20.61 44.20 3.81
C CYS A 621 20.83 45.21 4.95
N LYS A 622 21.41 46.38 4.65
CA LYS A 622 21.66 47.43 5.66
C LYS A 622 20.38 48.02 6.22
N GLU A 623 19.34 48.12 5.39
CA GLU A 623 18.03 48.68 5.73
C GLU A 623 17.13 47.73 6.51
N ILE A 624 17.49 46.45 6.63
CA ILE A 624 16.72 45.46 7.42
C ILE A 624 16.68 45.88 8.89
N ASP A 625 15.45 46.04 9.40
CA ASP A 625 15.17 46.19 10.83
C ASP A 625 15.24 44.83 11.52
N VAL A 626 16.33 44.59 12.25
CA VAL A 626 16.56 43.34 12.96
C VAL A 626 15.55 43.10 14.09
N SER A 627 14.92 44.15 14.61
CA SER A 627 13.95 44.06 15.69
C SER A 627 12.65 43.36 15.27
N GLN A 628 12.43 43.14 13.97
CA GLN A 628 11.27 42.43 13.41
C GLN A 628 11.53 40.94 13.11
N ILE A 629 12.77 40.45 13.30
CA ILE A 629 13.15 39.09 12.93
C ILE A 629 13.04 38.15 14.14
N TRP A 630 12.33 37.03 13.98
CA TRP A 630 12.18 35.96 15.00
C TRP A 630 11.60 36.45 16.35
N ASN A 631 10.59 37.33 16.31
CA ASN A 631 9.86 37.75 17.52
C ASN A 631 8.80 36.75 17.97
N ASP A 632 8.27 35.98 17.03
CA ASP A 632 7.30 34.92 17.24
C ASP A 632 7.66 33.73 16.32
N LEU A 633 6.77 32.74 16.24
CA LEU A 633 6.93 31.57 15.37
C LEU A 633 6.58 31.86 13.90
N ASN A 634 6.09 33.07 13.57
CA ASN A 634 5.71 33.43 12.22
C ASN A 634 6.90 33.95 11.43
N GLN A 635 6.93 33.64 10.12
CA GLN A 635 7.96 34.18 9.23
C GLN A 635 7.60 35.61 8.81
N THR A 636 8.31 36.60 9.35
CA THR A 636 8.16 38.01 8.96
C THR A 636 8.79 38.30 7.59
N SER A 637 8.41 39.42 6.98
CA SER A 637 8.97 39.82 5.67
C SER A 637 10.48 40.06 5.71
N GLU A 638 10.97 40.57 6.83
CA GLU A 638 12.37 40.85 7.15
C GLU A 638 13.14 39.54 7.34
N SER A 639 12.55 38.57 8.05
CA SER A 639 13.12 37.23 8.22
C SER A 639 13.27 36.50 6.88
N LEU A 640 12.22 36.55 6.04
CA LEU A 640 12.27 35.99 4.70
C LEU A 640 13.32 36.67 3.81
N LEU A 641 13.38 38.01 3.86
CA LEU A 641 14.36 38.77 3.08
C LEU A 641 15.80 38.44 3.50
N LEU A 642 16.11 38.42 4.81
CA LEU A 642 17.45 38.09 5.30
C LEU A 642 17.87 36.68 4.84
N HIS A 643 16.97 35.69 4.93
CA HIS A 643 17.21 34.34 4.44
C HIS A 643 17.48 34.28 2.92
N ASP A 644 16.71 35.03 2.11
CA ASP A 644 16.84 35.01 0.65
C ASP A 644 18.15 35.65 0.16
N ILE A 645 18.64 36.69 0.83
CA ILE A 645 19.86 37.40 0.44
C ILE A 645 21.15 36.80 1.01
N GLN A 646 21.04 35.99 2.08
CA GLN A 646 22.17 35.51 2.87
C GLN A 646 23.25 34.81 2.05
N THR A 647 22.87 33.84 1.21
CA THR A 647 23.83 33.04 0.44
C THR A 647 24.63 33.90 -0.55
N GLY A 648 23.95 34.83 -1.24
CA GLY A 648 24.59 35.75 -2.19
C GLY A 648 25.60 36.68 -1.52
N LEU A 649 25.19 37.30 -0.41
CA LEU A 649 26.07 38.19 0.34
C LEU A 649 27.22 37.43 1.02
N ALA A 650 26.98 36.24 1.58
CA ALA A 650 28.05 35.42 2.16
C ALA A 650 29.15 35.11 1.13
N ARG A 651 28.78 34.78 -0.12
CA ARG A 651 29.74 34.53 -1.20
C ARG A 651 30.58 35.75 -1.55
N PHE A 652 29.91 36.86 -1.91
CA PHE A 652 30.54 37.98 -2.60
C PHE A 652 30.85 39.18 -1.71
N ARG A 653 30.02 39.44 -0.69
CA ARG A 653 30.18 40.58 0.26
C ARG A 653 29.95 40.16 1.71
N PRO A 654 30.72 39.20 2.26
CA PRO A 654 30.45 38.56 3.54
C PRO A 654 30.42 39.54 4.73
N LYS A 655 31.28 40.57 4.70
CA LYS A 655 31.42 41.53 5.81
C LYS A 655 30.10 42.17 6.24
N GLU A 656 29.27 42.55 5.27
CA GLU A 656 28.05 43.33 5.52
C GLU A 656 26.93 42.45 6.10
N VAL A 657 26.75 41.24 5.56
CA VAL A 657 25.79 40.27 6.10
C VAL A 657 26.23 39.73 7.47
N ILE A 658 27.54 39.58 7.71
CA ILE A 658 28.09 39.24 9.02
C ILE A 658 27.78 40.35 10.04
N LEU A 659 27.98 41.62 9.68
CA LEU A 659 27.63 42.76 10.54
C LEU A 659 26.14 42.76 10.87
N LYS A 660 25.26 42.52 9.87
CA LYS A 660 23.82 42.46 10.09
C LYS A 660 23.40 41.28 10.98
N HIS A 661 24.03 40.11 10.84
CA HIS A 661 23.81 38.99 11.76
C HIS A 661 24.30 39.31 13.18
N ARG A 662 25.45 39.99 13.35
CA ARG A 662 25.93 40.43 14.67
C ARG A 662 24.98 41.45 15.31
N GLU A 663 24.43 42.37 14.52
CA GLU A 663 23.38 43.31 14.94
C GLU A 663 22.13 42.57 15.41
N LEU A 664 21.66 41.58 14.64
CA LEU A 664 20.53 40.73 15.02
C LEU A 664 20.80 39.94 16.30
N ILE A 665 21.99 39.36 16.45
CA ILE A 665 22.38 38.66 17.70
C ILE A 665 22.38 39.63 18.88
N THR A 666 22.92 40.84 18.72
CA THR A 666 22.90 41.87 19.76
C THR A 666 21.48 42.22 20.17
N ASP A 667 20.58 42.41 19.20
CA ASP A 667 19.17 42.71 19.45
C ASP A 667 18.47 41.56 20.17
N ILE A 668 18.64 40.31 19.71
CA ILE A 668 18.07 39.11 20.36
C ILE A 668 18.52 39.00 21.81
N LEU A 669 19.80 39.24 22.09
CA LEU A 669 20.36 39.24 23.45
C LEU A 669 19.94 40.47 24.29
N CYS A 670 19.15 41.39 23.75
CA CYS A 670 18.50 42.47 24.51
C CYS A 670 16.99 42.22 24.72
N ARG A 671 16.41 41.20 24.08
CA ARG A 671 14.98 40.87 24.19
C ARG A 671 14.67 40.19 25.53
N ALA A 672 13.39 40.18 25.87
CA ALA A 672 12.84 39.45 27.01
C ALA A 672 11.65 38.59 26.55
N LYS A 673 11.23 37.65 27.40
CA LYS A 673 10.03 36.82 27.26
C LYS A 673 10.03 35.98 25.98
N TYR A 674 8.88 35.89 25.30
CA TYR A 674 8.69 35.09 24.10
C TYR A 674 9.58 35.49 22.90
N PRO A 675 9.83 36.78 22.62
CA PRO A 675 10.80 37.18 21.58
C PRO A 675 12.23 36.71 21.84
N PHE A 676 12.68 36.65 23.10
CA PHE A 676 13.99 36.09 23.43
C PHE A 676 14.03 34.58 23.18
N ARG A 677 12.96 33.86 23.58
CA ARG A 677 12.79 32.43 23.29
C ARG A 677 12.87 32.13 21.79
N CYS A 678 12.15 32.89 20.96
CA CYS A 678 12.15 32.67 19.51
C CYS A 678 13.52 33.00 18.89
N GLY A 679 14.16 34.08 19.33
CA GLY A 679 15.49 34.46 18.85
C GLY A 679 16.59 33.43 19.19
N ILE A 680 16.68 32.98 20.46
CA ILE A 680 17.78 32.11 20.91
C ILE A 680 17.81 30.74 20.19
N ILE A 681 16.65 30.24 19.79
CA ILE A 681 16.51 28.95 19.10
C ILE A 681 17.01 29.04 17.65
N ASN A 682 17.00 30.22 17.02
CA ASN A 682 17.32 30.39 15.60
C ASN A 682 18.75 30.91 15.31
N ILE A 683 19.51 31.32 16.34
CA ILE A 683 20.87 31.86 16.17
C ILE A 683 21.99 30.81 16.21
N ASP A 684 21.66 29.53 16.38
CA ASP A 684 22.63 28.43 16.54
C ASP A 684 23.59 28.29 15.35
N GLN A 685 23.06 28.34 14.13
CA GLN A 685 23.83 28.35 12.88
C GLN A 685 24.73 29.59 12.69
N HIS A 686 24.61 30.60 13.54
CA HIS A 686 25.37 31.86 13.48
C HIS A 686 26.36 32.03 14.63
N ASN A 687 26.50 31.04 15.51
CA ASN A 687 27.33 31.16 16.71
C ASN A 687 28.82 31.40 16.42
N LEU A 688 29.33 30.93 15.28
CA LEU A 688 30.68 31.24 14.77
C LEU A 688 30.95 32.76 14.65
N LEU A 689 29.92 33.58 14.51
CA LEU A 689 30.04 35.04 14.36
C LEU A 689 30.06 35.79 15.70
N PHE A 690 29.93 35.09 16.83
CA PHE A 690 29.82 35.71 18.14
C PHE A 690 31.08 36.52 18.51
N THR A 691 30.85 37.69 19.08
CA THR A 691 31.90 38.51 19.67
C THR A 691 32.06 38.15 21.14
N LYS A 692 33.15 38.60 21.76
CA LYS A 692 33.35 38.45 23.20
C LYS A 692 32.17 39.02 24.02
N GLU A 693 31.61 40.16 23.60
CA GLU A 693 30.45 40.77 24.25
C GLU A 693 29.21 39.88 24.20
N HIS A 694 28.94 39.21 23.07
CA HIS A 694 27.81 38.27 22.97
C HIS A 694 27.97 37.09 23.93
N VAL A 695 29.18 36.52 24.02
CA VAL A 695 29.49 35.40 24.92
C VAL A 695 29.37 35.84 26.38
N ASP A 696 29.90 37.02 26.73
CA ASP A 696 29.80 37.59 28.08
C ASP A 696 28.33 37.80 28.49
N ARG A 697 27.49 38.35 27.61
CA ARG A 697 26.04 38.49 27.87
C ARG A 697 25.32 37.16 28.05
N LEU A 698 25.66 36.15 27.24
CA LEU A 698 25.09 34.82 27.38
C LEU A 698 25.51 34.14 28.70
N LEU A 699 26.76 34.35 29.12
CA LEU A 699 27.24 33.93 30.45
C LEU A 699 26.49 34.64 31.58
N ASP A 700 26.15 35.92 31.41
CA ASP A 700 25.31 36.64 32.37
C ASP A 700 23.88 36.09 32.39
N PHE A 701 23.28 35.77 31.24
CA PHE A 701 21.97 35.12 31.17
C PHE A 701 21.92 33.78 31.89
N TYR A 702 22.96 32.96 31.71
CA TYR A 702 23.09 31.68 32.42
C TYR A 702 23.15 31.87 33.95
N LYS A 703 23.74 32.97 34.43
CA LYS A 703 23.83 33.28 35.88
C LYS A 703 22.54 33.85 36.47
N LEU A 704 21.59 34.29 35.64
CA LEU A 704 20.33 34.85 36.12
C LEU A 704 19.41 33.79 36.71
N ASN A 705 18.59 34.20 37.69
CA ASN A 705 17.55 33.33 38.22
C ASN A 705 16.43 33.15 37.17
N LYS A 706 15.81 31.96 37.13
CA LYS A 706 14.63 31.64 36.30
C LYS A 706 13.39 32.50 36.61
N ASP A 707 13.41 33.23 37.72
CA ASP A 707 12.40 34.22 38.13
C ASP A 707 12.74 35.67 37.70
N SER A 708 13.76 35.85 36.85
CA SER A 708 14.11 37.16 36.29
C SER A 708 13.02 37.66 35.34
N GLU A 709 12.82 38.99 35.29
CA GLU A 709 11.87 39.66 34.37
C GLU A 709 12.07 39.28 32.89
N ILE A 710 13.29 38.84 32.52
CA ILE A 710 13.63 38.37 31.18
C ILE A 710 12.85 37.08 30.81
N PHE A 711 12.45 36.27 31.78
CA PHE A 711 11.73 35.01 31.58
C PHE A 711 10.24 35.10 31.89
N ASP A 712 9.73 36.30 32.22
CA ASP A 712 8.33 36.51 32.57
C ASP A 712 7.37 36.09 31.45
N GLY A 713 6.35 35.30 31.78
CA GLY A 713 5.35 34.83 30.83
C GLY A 713 5.78 33.60 30.00
N LEU A 714 6.98 33.05 30.22
CA LEU A 714 7.38 31.74 29.69
C LEU A 714 6.95 30.61 30.63
N THR A 715 6.59 29.45 30.06
CA THR A 715 6.36 28.23 30.85
C THR A 715 7.66 27.73 31.48
N GLU A 716 7.61 26.93 32.55
CA GLU A 716 8.83 26.35 33.14
C GLU A 716 9.63 25.49 32.14
N ASN A 717 8.94 24.83 31.20
CA ASN A 717 9.58 24.13 30.10
C ASN A 717 10.33 25.11 29.19
N ASP A 718 9.67 26.19 28.75
CA ASP A 718 10.29 27.20 27.89
C ASP A 718 11.50 27.86 28.56
N LYS A 719 11.44 28.13 29.87
CA LYS A 719 12.59 28.63 30.63
C LYS A 719 13.76 27.65 30.59
N ASN A 720 13.49 26.35 30.77
CA ASN A 720 14.52 25.31 30.66
C ASN A 720 15.07 25.20 29.22
N PHE A 721 14.21 25.26 28.20
CA PHE A 721 14.61 25.29 26.79
C PHE A 721 15.53 26.47 26.50
N VAL A 722 15.11 27.70 26.83
CA VAL A 722 15.89 28.92 26.59
C VAL A 722 17.24 28.87 27.30
N ASN A 723 17.28 28.41 28.56
CA ASN A 723 18.53 28.23 29.30
C ASN A 723 19.49 27.26 28.59
N GLN A 724 19.00 26.09 28.18
CA GLN A 724 19.83 25.08 27.53
C GLN A 724 20.30 25.51 26.14
N PHE A 725 19.45 26.15 25.33
CA PHE A 725 19.87 26.73 24.05
C PHE A 725 20.90 27.83 24.24
N SER A 726 20.76 28.69 25.26
CA SER A 726 21.75 29.70 25.60
C SER A 726 23.09 29.06 25.97
N ILE A 727 23.09 28.02 26.81
CA ILE A 727 24.29 27.27 27.19
C ILE A 727 24.96 26.65 25.96
N MET A 728 24.19 25.99 25.09
CA MET A 728 24.71 25.39 23.86
C MET A 728 25.46 26.38 22.97
N GLN A 729 25.08 27.67 22.97
CA GLN A 729 25.83 28.70 22.24
C GLN A 729 27.15 29.11 22.91
N ILE A 730 27.25 28.98 24.22
CA ILE A 730 28.44 29.36 25.01
C ILE A 730 29.49 28.25 24.98
N LEU A 731 29.07 26.98 25.01
CA LEU A 731 29.96 25.82 25.17
C LEU A 731 31.22 25.86 24.28
N PRO A 732 31.16 26.19 22.98
CA PRO A 732 32.35 26.21 22.12
C PRO A 732 33.44 27.21 22.53
N PHE A 733 33.09 28.23 23.33
CA PHE A 733 33.92 29.38 23.71
C PHE A 733 34.54 29.28 25.12
N ILE A 734 34.13 28.30 25.93
CA ILE A 734 34.61 28.13 27.30
C ILE A 734 35.41 26.84 27.46
N GLU A 735 36.26 26.79 28.48
CA GLU A 735 37.15 25.64 28.73
C GLU A 735 36.37 24.37 29.09
N PRO A 736 36.85 23.17 28.71
CA PRO A 736 36.14 21.91 28.96
C PRO A 736 35.71 21.70 30.41
N ILE A 737 36.55 22.10 31.38
CA ILE A 737 36.23 21.99 32.81
C ILE A 737 35.02 22.86 33.20
N GLN A 738 34.94 24.08 32.68
CA GLN A 738 33.83 25.01 32.92
C GLN A 738 32.53 24.50 32.28
N GLN A 739 32.64 23.83 31.12
CA GLN A 739 31.49 23.19 30.49
C GLN A 739 30.91 22.12 31.43
N VAL A 740 31.75 21.28 32.03
CA VAL A 740 31.28 20.27 32.99
C VAL A 740 30.72 20.92 34.25
N GLU A 741 31.31 22.01 34.77
CA GLU A 741 30.72 22.75 35.88
C GLU A 741 29.29 23.24 35.59
N ILE A 742 29.01 23.70 34.36
CA ILE A 742 27.66 24.05 33.90
C ILE A 742 26.77 22.81 33.83
N LEU A 743 27.26 21.68 33.32
CA LEU A 743 26.50 20.43 33.31
C LEU A 743 26.09 19.98 34.74
N MET A 744 26.93 20.28 35.73
CA MET A 744 26.71 19.93 37.13
C MET A 744 25.82 20.94 37.88
N SER A 745 25.56 22.12 37.31
CA SER A 745 24.70 23.14 37.94
C SER A 745 23.21 22.92 37.66
N PHE A 746 22.87 22.07 36.69
CA PHE A 746 21.48 21.73 36.38
C PHE A 746 20.79 21.10 37.59
N LYS A 747 19.54 21.50 37.83
CA LYS A 747 18.75 21.00 38.96
C LYS A 747 18.16 19.63 38.63
N LYS A 748 17.67 18.92 39.65
CA LYS A 748 17.03 17.60 39.49
C LYS A 748 15.83 17.64 38.54
N GLU A 749 15.11 18.75 38.51
CA GLU A 749 13.91 18.95 37.68
C GLU A 749 14.25 19.30 36.22
N ASP A 750 15.52 19.62 35.91
CA ASP A 750 15.94 20.00 34.57
C ASP A 750 16.25 18.77 33.70
N ASN A 751 15.48 18.56 32.64
CA ASN A 751 15.78 17.55 31.63
C ASN A 751 16.89 18.05 30.71
N VAL A 752 18.13 17.58 30.89
CA VAL A 752 19.29 17.98 30.07
C VAL A 752 19.23 17.35 28.68
N PHE A 753 19.44 18.14 27.63
CA PHE A 753 19.47 17.67 26.24
C PHE A 753 20.72 16.85 25.97
N SER A 754 20.53 15.71 25.30
CA SER A 754 21.65 14.91 24.77
C SER A 754 22.55 15.75 23.86
N ASN A 755 21.96 16.60 23.02
CA ASN A 755 22.68 17.49 22.10
C ASN A 755 23.62 18.46 22.83
N LEU A 756 23.25 18.91 24.04
CA LEU A 756 24.10 19.77 24.85
C LEU A 756 25.38 19.02 25.25
N ILE A 757 25.26 17.77 25.69
CA ILE A 757 26.40 16.94 26.07
C ILE A 757 27.23 16.52 24.84
N GLU A 758 26.58 16.31 23.69
CA GLU A 758 27.27 16.04 22.43
C GLU A 758 28.17 17.22 21.99
N ILE A 759 27.80 18.47 22.27
CA ILE A 759 28.60 19.67 21.93
C ILE A 759 29.85 19.80 22.82
N MET A 760 29.80 19.37 24.08
CA MET A 760 30.88 19.61 25.05
C MET A 760 32.23 19.03 24.59
N GLU A 761 33.34 19.64 24.97
CA GLU A 761 34.67 19.09 24.74
C GLU A 761 35.06 18.09 25.84
N SER A 762 36.02 17.20 25.53
CA SER A 762 36.54 16.22 26.49
C SER A 762 37.48 16.88 27.49
N VAL A 763 37.27 16.65 28.79
CA VAL A 763 38.23 16.98 29.85
C VAL A 763 39.39 15.99 29.87
N THR A 764 40.47 16.34 30.58
CA THR A 764 41.57 15.42 30.89
C THR A 764 41.16 14.40 31.95
N VAL A 765 41.90 13.30 32.03
CA VAL A 765 41.66 12.23 33.01
C VAL A 765 41.80 12.73 34.45
N ASP A 766 42.79 13.59 34.72
CA ASP A 766 43.02 14.16 36.05
C ASP A 766 41.89 15.11 36.46
N GLU A 767 41.40 15.95 35.55
CA GLU A 767 40.25 16.82 35.77
C GLU A 767 38.98 16.01 36.04
N PHE A 768 38.75 14.94 35.28
CA PHE A 768 37.60 14.06 35.50
C PHE A 768 37.65 13.38 36.88
N ASP A 769 38.82 12.88 37.29
CA ASP A 769 39.02 12.27 38.61
C ASP A 769 38.83 13.28 39.76
N GLN A 770 39.19 14.56 39.56
CA GLN A 770 38.92 15.64 40.52
C GLN A 770 37.42 15.89 40.67
N ILE A 771 36.64 15.83 39.58
CA ILE A 771 35.18 15.98 39.63
C ILE A 771 34.56 14.79 40.38
N LEU A 772 35.06 13.57 40.18
CA LEU A 772 34.60 12.38 40.89
C LEU A 772 34.88 12.41 42.41
N ASP A 773 35.89 13.16 42.86
CA ASP A 773 36.17 13.35 44.30
C ASP A 773 35.13 14.24 45.00
N SER A 774 34.33 14.99 44.25
CA SER A 774 33.28 15.84 44.79
C SER A 774 32.03 15.04 45.21
N LYS A 775 31.25 15.56 46.16
CA LYS A 775 30.01 14.91 46.62
C LYS A 775 28.89 15.16 45.61
N LEU A 776 28.72 14.22 44.67
CA LEU A 776 27.71 14.30 43.62
C LEU A 776 26.32 13.86 44.09
N GLN A 777 25.30 14.64 43.72
CA GLN A 777 23.90 14.21 43.80
C GLN A 777 23.58 13.20 42.69
N GLU A 778 22.46 12.50 42.82
CA GLU A 778 22.07 11.41 41.91
C GLU A 778 21.91 11.88 40.44
N HIS A 779 21.26 13.03 40.21
CA HIS A 779 21.09 13.60 38.87
C HIS A 779 22.41 14.12 38.28
N GLN A 780 23.29 14.70 39.11
CA GLN A 780 24.62 15.14 38.71
C GLN A 780 25.49 13.95 38.28
N LEU A 781 25.44 12.85 39.04
CA LEU A 781 26.12 11.61 38.68
C LEU A 781 25.60 11.05 37.34
N LEU A 782 24.29 11.06 37.13
CA LEU A 782 23.71 10.60 35.87
C LEU A 782 24.20 11.42 34.67
N ASN A 783 24.19 12.75 34.78
CA ASN A 783 24.70 13.66 33.75
C ASN A 783 26.19 13.41 33.47
N LEU A 784 27.00 13.26 34.54
CA LEU A 784 28.43 13.00 34.43
C LEU A 784 28.73 11.64 33.77
N LEU A 785 27.97 10.60 34.09
CA LEU A 785 28.08 9.29 33.44
C LEU A 785 27.69 9.36 31.96
N TYR A 786 26.63 10.10 31.62
CA TYR A 786 26.24 10.31 30.23
C TYR A 786 27.33 11.06 29.45
N TYR A 787 27.92 12.10 30.04
CA TYR A 787 29.07 12.82 29.50
C TYR A 787 30.27 11.89 29.30
N ALA A 788 30.68 11.14 30.33
CA ALA A 788 31.82 10.23 30.26
C ALA A 788 31.66 9.16 29.19
N ASN A 789 30.46 8.60 29.04
CA ASN A 789 30.13 7.63 28.00
C ASN A 789 30.10 8.24 26.60
N THR A 790 29.67 9.51 26.47
CA THR A 790 29.58 10.21 25.18
C THR A 790 30.94 10.68 24.69
N LYS A 791 31.83 11.09 25.62
CA LYS A 791 33.21 11.49 25.33
C LYS A 791 34.22 10.35 25.42
N GLU A 792 33.77 9.16 25.82
CA GLU A 792 34.59 7.95 25.95
C GLU A 792 35.85 8.19 26.82
N ILE A 793 35.67 8.84 28.00
CA ILE A 793 36.74 9.20 28.94
C ILE A 793 37.48 7.97 29.47
N ALA A 794 38.82 7.95 29.41
CA ALA A 794 39.60 6.78 29.84
C ALA A 794 39.25 6.26 31.25
N LEU A 795 39.18 4.93 31.38
CA LEU A 795 38.81 4.25 32.63
C LEU A 795 39.93 4.30 33.68
N THR A 796 39.78 5.13 34.71
CA THR A 796 40.66 5.18 35.90
C THR A 796 40.22 4.19 36.97
N GLU A 797 41.10 3.88 37.93
CA GLU A 797 40.73 3.05 39.09
C GLU A 797 39.63 3.73 39.94
N LYS A 798 39.64 5.07 40.05
CA LYS A 798 38.55 5.82 40.71
C LYS A 798 37.24 5.65 39.96
N TYR A 799 37.23 5.85 38.65
CA TYR A 799 36.02 5.69 37.85
C TYR A 799 35.50 4.25 37.90
N LYS A 800 36.38 3.25 37.87
CA LYS A 800 36.05 1.82 38.06
C LYS A 800 35.37 1.56 39.41
N LEU A 801 35.84 2.16 40.50
CA LEU A 801 35.18 2.04 41.81
C LEU A 801 33.77 2.65 41.82
N ILE A 802 33.58 3.80 41.14
CA ILE A 802 32.26 4.43 40.97
C ILE A 802 31.33 3.50 40.16
N LEU A 803 31.76 3.02 39.00
CA LEU A 803 30.96 2.08 38.19
C LEU A 803 30.58 0.84 39.00
N LYS A 804 31.53 0.25 39.74
CA LYS A 804 31.28 -0.91 40.61
C LYS A 804 30.25 -0.61 41.70
N LYS A 805 30.32 0.56 42.34
CA LYS A 805 29.38 0.99 43.38
C LYS A 805 27.95 1.12 42.86
N TYR A 806 27.77 1.66 41.64
CA TYR A 806 26.45 1.97 41.09
C TYR A 806 25.87 0.89 40.17
N LEU A 807 26.54 -0.25 40.00
CA LEU A 807 26.01 -1.44 39.32
C LEU A 807 24.67 -1.94 39.90
N VAL A 808 24.46 -1.78 41.21
CA VAL A 808 23.24 -2.16 41.95
C VAL A 808 22.38 -0.95 42.36
N SER A 809 22.51 0.18 41.67
CA SER A 809 21.69 1.37 41.95
C SER A 809 20.20 1.07 41.76
N ASP A 810 19.33 1.65 42.60
CA ASP A 810 17.86 1.54 42.42
C ASP A 810 17.38 2.33 41.18
N ASN A 811 18.16 3.29 40.68
CA ASN A 811 17.81 4.10 39.53
C ASN A 811 18.21 3.42 38.20
N SER A 812 17.20 3.05 37.42
CA SER A 812 17.34 2.40 36.11
C SER A 812 18.21 3.20 35.13
N PHE A 813 18.12 4.54 35.10
CA PHE A 813 18.93 5.37 34.21
C PHE A 813 20.42 5.37 34.58
N ILE A 814 20.73 5.33 35.88
CA ILE A 814 22.13 5.20 36.34
C ILE A 814 22.66 3.83 35.95
N ARG A 815 21.90 2.76 36.19
CA ARG A 815 22.28 1.40 35.74
C ARG A 815 22.51 1.35 34.23
N THR A 816 21.62 1.95 33.43
CA THR A 816 21.80 2.08 31.98
C THR A 816 23.17 2.69 31.63
N GLN A 817 23.53 3.84 32.24
CA GLN A 817 24.81 4.47 31.93
C GLN A 817 26.01 3.71 32.48
N VAL A 818 25.89 3.01 33.61
CA VAL A 818 26.93 2.12 34.13
C VAL A 818 27.14 0.94 33.18
N PHE A 819 26.06 0.29 32.71
CA PHE A 819 26.16 -0.82 31.76
C PHE A 819 26.76 -0.36 30.43
N ARG A 820 26.33 0.80 29.94
CA ARG A 820 26.92 1.43 28.76
C ARG A 820 28.42 1.68 28.95
N ALA A 821 28.84 2.24 30.09
CA ALA A 821 30.25 2.46 30.40
C ALA A 821 31.05 1.14 30.35
N ILE A 822 30.54 0.08 31.00
CA ILE A 822 31.20 -1.23 31.01
C ILE A 822 31.32 -1.80 29.58
N SER A 823 30.30 -1.61 28.74
CA SER A 823 30.31 -2.05 27.34
C SER A 823 31.24 -1.26 26.42
N ILE A 824 31.71 -0.08 26.86
CA ILE A 824 32.71 0.72 26.14
C ILE A 824 34.13 0.23 26.47
N TYR A 825 34.39 -0.12 27.75
CA TYR A 825 35.74 -0.47 28.20
C TYR A 825 36.03 -1.98 28.26
N ASP A 826 35.02 -2.84 28.17
CA ASP A 826 35.14 -4.31 28.20
C ASP A 826 35.99 -4.85 29.37
N ASN A 827 35.92 -4.20 30.53
CA ASN A 827 36.77 -4.52 31.68
C ASN A 827 36.32 -5.81 32.40
N ILE A 828 37.20 -6.81 32.44
CA ILE A 828 36.93 -8.14 33.02
C ILE A 828 36.48 -8.09 34.49
N ASP A 829 37.06 -7.22 35.31
CA ASP A 829 36.67 -7.11 36.73
C ASP A 829 35.24 -6.58 36.88
N LEU A 830 34.85 -5.58 36.07
CA LEU A 830 33.49 -5.03 36.07
C LEU A 830 32.48 -6.05 35.54
N LEU A 831 32.81 -6.81 34.49
CA LEU A 831 31.98 -7.90 33.98
C LEU A 831 31.77 -9.01 35.02
N ASN A 832 32.82 -9.41 35.74
CA ASN A 832 32.69 -10.36 36.85
C ASN A 832 31.80 -9.82 37.99
N ASN A 833 31.82 -8.52 38.25
CA ASN A 833 30.89 -7.91 39.22
C ASN A 833 29.45 -7.89 38.69
N PHE A 834 29.25 -7.63 37.39
CA PHE A 834 27.95 -7.71 36.73
C PHE A 834 27.34 -9.12 36.81
N ILE A 835 28.12 -10.17 36.51
CA ILE A 835 27.68 -11.57 36.62
C ILE A 835 27.19 -11.90 38.03
N LYS A 836 27.91 -11.43 39.07
CA LYS A 836 27.54 -11.66 40.48
C LYS A 836 26.19 -11.05 40.87
N ILE A 837 25.72 -10.03 40.15
CA ILE A 837 24.43 -9.38 40.39
C ILE A 837 23.28 -10.17 39.78
N ASN A 838 23.58 -11.13 38.89
CA ASN A 838 22.59 -11.98 38.22
C ASN A 838 21.47 -11.16 37.54
N TRP A 839 21.86 -10.12 36.79
CA TRP A 839 20.92 -9.28 36.07
C TRP A 839 20.23 -10.06 34.94
N SER A 840 18.93 -9.81 34.71
CA SER A 840 18.15 -10.48 33.66
C SER A 840 17.40 -9.46 32.82
N GLY A 841 17.46 -9.62 31.50
CA GLY A 841 16.73 -8.84 30.50
C GLY A 841 15.25 -9.23 30.37
N LEU A 842 14.78 -10.18 31.18
CA LEU A 842 13.36 -10.57 31.26
C LEU A 842 12.59 -9.80 32.37
N LYS A 843 13.26 -8.88 33.07
CA LYS A 843 12.64 -8.03 34.10
C LYS A 843 11.67 -7.01 33.48
N THR A 844 10.52 -6.81 34.11
CA THR A 844 9.45 -5.93 33.61
C THR A 844 9.56 -4.46 34.04
N ASP A 845 10.40 -4.17 35.04
CA ASP A 845 10.60 -2.85 35.66
C ASP A 845 11.77 -2.04 35.06
N ALA A 846 12.53 -2.61 34.12
CA ALA A 846 13.66 -1.97 33.47
C ALA A 846 13.25 -1.15 32.21
N ASN A 847 13.88 -0.01 32.00
CA ASN A 847 13.71 0.77 30.77
C ASN A 847 14.39 0.08 29.56
N ASN A 848 13.98 0.41 28.32
CA ASN A 848 14.50 -0.25 27.11
C ASN A 848 16.03 -0.11 26.92
N TYR A 849 16.63 1.01 27.32
CA TYR A 849 18.07 1.21 27.23
C TYR A 849 18.81 0.35 28.26
N GLU A 850 18.30 0.20 29.48
CA GLU A 850 18.85 -0.75 30.46
C GLU A 850 18.80 -2.19 29.92
N LEU A 851 17.66 -2.58 29.34
CA LEU A 851 17.49 -3.91 28.73
C LEU A 851 18.52 -4.15 27.62
N PHE A 852 18.75 -3.15 26.75
CA PHE A 852 19.73 -3.23 25.68
C PHE A 852 21.16 -3.37 26.22
N TYR A 853 21.64 -2.41 27.03
CA TYR A 853 23.03 -2.42 27.49
C TYR A 853 23.32 -3.56 28.49
N GLY A 854 22.36 -3.94 29.33
CA GLY A 854 22.51 -5.10 30.21
C GLY A 854 22.60 -6.41 29.42
N SER A 855 21.82 -6.55 28.35
CA SER A 855 21.92 -7.71 27.45
C SER A 855 23.23 -7.71 26.67
N LEU A 856 23.72 -6.54 26.25
CA LEU A 856 25.03 -6.39 25.61
C LEU A 856 26.17 -6.84 26.53
N LEU A 857 26.10 -6.56 27.84
CA LEU A 857 27.09 -7.06 28.79
C LEU A 857 27.11 -8.58 28.87
N TRP A 858 25.96 -9.25 28.81
CA TRP A 858 25.92 -10.72 28.72
C TRP A 858 26.56 -11.23 27.42
N LEU A 859 26.30 -10.59 26.28
CA LEU A 859 26.95 -10.92 25.01
C LEU A 859 28.48 -10.72 25.09
N LEU A 860 28.95 -9.65 25.73
CA LEU A 860 30.37 -9.43 25.98
C LEU A 860 30.98 -10.54 26.84
N CYS A 861 30.31 -10.94 27.93
CA CYS A 861 30.74 -12.06 28.77
C CYS A 861 30.85 -13.37 27.97
N ALA A 862 29.94 -13.63 27.03
CA ALA A 862 29.99 -14.79 26.13
C ALA A 862 31.25 -14.75 25.25
N LYS A 863 31.50 -13.60 24.61
CA LYS A 863 32.62 -13.38 23.68
C LYS A 863 33.99 -13.61 24.33
N ILE A 864 34.14 -13.27 25.62
CA ILE A 864 35.37 -13.51 26.39
C ILE A 864 35.36 -14.83 27.19
N ASN A 865 34.37 -15.71 26.97
CA ASN A 865 34.22 -17.01 27.61
C ASN A 865 34.11 -16.98 29.15
N LEU A 866 33.56 -15.91 29.73
CA LEU A 866 33.25 -15.87 31.18
C LEU A 866 31.99 -16.66 31.54
N VAL A 867 31.06 -16.79 30.59
CA VAL A 867 29.74 -17.41 30.76
C VAL A 867 29.42 -18.19 29.49
N ASP A 868 28.75 -19.33 29.62
CA ASP A 868 28.32 -20.12 28.48
C ASP A 868 27.17 -19.45 27.70
N GLU A 869 27.07 -19.75 26.40
CA GLU A 869 26.08 -19.14 25.52
C GLU A 869 24.62 -19.48 25.89
N GLU A 870 24.37 -20.60 26.60
CA GLU A 870 23.02 -20.95 27.04
C GLU A 870 22.53 -20.03 28.14
N THR A 871 23.38 -19.82 29.14
CA THR A 871 23.13 -18.85 30.21
C THR A 871 22.92 -17.47 29.61
N VAL A 872 23.72 -17.05 28.63
CA VAL A 872 23.59 -15.74 28.00
C VAL A 872 22.24 -15.59 27.30
N VAL A 873 21.84 -16.55 26.45
CA VAL A 873 20.55 -16.49 25.73
C VAL A 873 19.36 -16.43 26.69
N ALA A 874 19.44 -17.06 27.87
CA ALA A 874 18.39 -17.01 28.89
C ALA A 874 18.28 -15.66 29.63
N HIS A 875 19.31 -14.80 29.55
CA HIS A 875 19.36 -13.53 30.30
C HIS A 875 19.26 -12.27 29.41
N ILE A 876 19.27 -12.40 28.08
CA ILE A 876 19.16 -11.26 27.16
C ILE A 876 17.71 -10.94 26.77
N ASN A 877 17.44 -9.68 26.44
CA ASN A 877 16.15 -9.20 25.94
C ASN A 877 16.08 -9.27 24.40
N PRO A 878 14.91 -9.48 23.78
CA PRO A 878 14.77 -9.52 22.32
C PRO A 878 15.30 -8.28 21.58
N ASN A 879 15.32 -7.11 22.23
CA ASN A 879 15.84 -5.88 21.63
C ASN A 879 17.35 -5.90 21.29
N ILE A 880 18.12 -6.86 21.81
CA ILE A 880 19.56 -7.01 21.49
C ILE A 880 19.82 -8.00 20.34
N TYR A 881 18.82 -8.73 19.85
CA TYR A 881 19.03 -9.81 18.87
C TYR A 881 19.76 -9.30 17.61
N GLY A 882 19.50 -8.05 17.22
CA GLY A 882 20.17 -7.31 16.16
C GLY A 882 21.70 -7.11 16.34
N ASN A 883 22.27 -7.46 17.50
CA ASN A 883 23.67 -7.24 17.84
C ASN A 883 24.42 -8.55 18.18
N THR A 884 23.78 -9.72 18.04
CA THR A 884 24.31 -11.00 18.58
C THR A 884 25.46 -11.62 17.78
N THR A 885 25.56 -11.33 16.49
CA THR A 885 26.43 -12.04 15.53
C THR A 885 27.93 -11.91 15.79
N GLU A 886 28.38 -10.81 16.38
CA GLU A 886 29.79 -10.61 16.73
C GLU A 886 30.19 -11.24 18.08
N TYR A 887 29.22 -11.78 18.84
CA TYR A 887 29.43 -12.22 20.22
C TYR A 887 29.14 -13.70 20.44
N LEU A 888 28.26 -14.29 19.63
CA LEU A 888 27.84 -15.68 19.77
C LEU A 888 28.40 -16.55 18.64
N SER A 889 28.69 -17.81 18.95
CA SER A 889 28.96 -18.84 17.97
C SER A 889 27.71 -19.19 17.16
N ILE A 890 27.88 -20.01 16.10
CA ILE A 890 26.75 -20.52 15.31
C ILE A 890 25.73 -21.29 16.17
N ILE A 891 26.18 -21.92 17.28
CA ILE A 891 25.30 -22.65 18.20
C ILE A 891 24.44 -21.65 18.98
N GLY A 892 25.04 -20.58 19.51
CA GLY A 892 24.31 -19.50 20.18
C GLY A 892 23.34 -18.79 19.23
N LEU A 893 23.76 -18.48 17.99
CA LEU A 893 22.87 -17.89 16.98
C LEU A 893 21.69 -18.80 16.63
N ARG A 894 21.88 -20.12 16.58
CA ARG A 894 20.79 -21.08 16.37
C ARG A 894 19.78 -21.04 17.51
N LYS A 895 20.23 -20.82 18.75
CA LYS A 895 19.33 -20.60 19.90
C LYS A 895 18.56 -19.27 19.79
N ILE A 896 19.18 -18.21 19.29
CA ILE A 896 18.47 -16.95 18.97
C ILE A 896 17.40 -17.18 17.90
N ALA A 897 17.72 -17.92 16.84
CA ALA A 897 16.76 -18.25 15.78
C ALA A 897 15.53 -19.00 16.35
N LEU A 898 15.74 -19.96 17.25
CA LEU A 898 14.67 -20.68 17.94
C LEU A 898 13.82 -19.76 18.85
N ALA A 899 14.45 -18.78 19.51
CA ALA A 899 13.74 -17.79 20.32
C ALA A 899 12.87 -16.87 19.44
N ILE A 900 13.41 -16.39 18.30
CA ILE A 900 12.66 -15.62 17.31
C ILE A 900 11.47 -16.42 16.77
N ASP A 901 11.69 -17.70 16.43
CA ASP A 901 10.63 -18.57 15.94
C ASP A 901 9.48 -18.73 16.95
N SER A 902 9.83 -18.87 18.24
CA SER A 902 8.85 -18.93 19.32
C SER A 902 8.03 -17.64 19.41
N ILE A 903 8.65 -16.48 19.24
CA ILE A 903 7.98 -15.17 19.21
C ILE A 903 7.10 -15.03 17.95
N PHE A 904 7.57 -15.46 16.78
CA PHE A 904 6.78 -15.45 15.54
C PHE A 904 5.49 -16.26 15.69
N LYS A 905 5.57 -17.44 16.31
CA LYS A 905 4.39 -18.28 16.63
C LYS A 905 3.39 -17.57 17.54
N VAL A 906 3.87 -16.75 18.50
CA VAL A 906 3.00 -15.91 19.34
C VAL A 906 2.35 -14.79 18.51
N ILE A 907 3.13 -14.08 17.68
CA ILE A 907 2.64 -12.97 16.86
C ILE A 907 1.57 -13.42 15.86
N ILE A 908 1.76 -14.57 15.21
CA ILE A 908 0.79 -15.14 14.24
C ILE A 908 -0.59 -15.31 14.90
N ASN A 909 -0.62 -15.83 16.13
CA ASN A 909 -1.85 -16.15 16.85
C ASN A 909 -2.42 -14.97 17.65
N THR A 910 -1.73 -13.82 17.67
CA THR A 910 -2.15 -12.66 18.46
C THR A 910 -2.76 -11.59 17.54
N ASN A 911 -3.95 -11.13 17.89
CA ASN A 911 -4.49 -9.91 17.27
C ASN A 911 -3.81 -8.69 17.90
N ILE A 912 -3.19 -7.86 17.07
CA ILE A 912 -2.39 -6.71 17.49
C ILE A 912 -3.09 -5.47 16.97
N ASP A 913 -3.53 -4.61 17.89
CA ASP A 913 -4.10 -3.33 17.55
C ASP A 913 -2.97 -2.32 17.35
N PHE A 914 -2.94 -1.68 16.18
CA PHE A 914 -1.89 -0.72 15.83
C PHE A 914 -2.29 0.70 16.21
N PRO A 915 -1.35 1.53 16.69
CA PRO A 915 -1.63 2.91 17.01
C PRO A 915 -1.81 3.71 15.72
N ASP A 916 -2.63 4.76 15.79
CA ASP A 916 -2.74 5.77 14.74
C ASP A 916 -1.53 6.74 14.79
N LEU A 917 -0.34 6.18 14.57
CA LEU A 917 0.94 6.85 14.60
C LEU A 917 1.81 6.35 13.45
N GLU A 918 2.64 7.24 12.92
CA GLU A 918 3.80 6.87 12.10
C GLU A 918 4.99 6.66 13.04
N ILE A 919 5.52 5.45 13.09
CA ILE A 919 6.65 5.09 13.92
C ILE A 919 7.84 4.82 13.00
N ILE A 920 8.92 5.57 13.20
CA ILE A 920 10.17 5.40 12.45
C ILE A 920 11.27 4.99 13.42
N GLU A 921 11.89 3.84 13.19
CA GLU A 921 13.08 3.40 13.90
C GLU A 921 14.31 3.62 13.02
N ASN A 922 15.28 4.41 13.48
CA ASN A 922 16.56 4.56 12.81
C ASN A 922 17.63 3.66 13.46
N LEU A 923 18.10 2.66 12.70
CA LEU A 923 19.16 1.75 13.09
C LEU A 923 20.53 2.38 12.87
N SER A 924 21.35 2.39 13.93
CA SER A 924 22.72 2.87 13.85
C SER A 924 23.63 1.85 13.17
N LEU A 925 24.51 2.32 12.29
CA LEU A 925 25.64 1.53 11.80
C LEU A 925 26.81 1.49 12.80
N LYS A 926 26.81 2.37 13.83
CA LYS A 926 27.80 2.31 14.92
C LYS A 926 27.45 1.15 15.85
N ARG A 927 28.44 0.30 16.14
CA ARG A 927 28.30 -0.85 17.05
C ARG A 927 27.90 -0.41 18.45
N ASN A 928 27.20 -1.28 19.16
CA ASN A 928 26.83 -1.12 20.58
C ASN A 928 26.01 0.15 20.87
N VAL A 929 25.34 0.70 19.87
CA VAL A 929 24.43 1.83 20.00
C VAL A 929 23.01 1.34 19.69
N THR A 930 22.08 1.63 20.58
CA THR A 930 20.65 1.34 20.37
C THR A 930 20.06 2.26 19.31
N SER A 931 18.96 1.82 18.69
CA SER A 931 18.18 2.60 17.74
C SER A 931 17.48 3.81 18.37
N PHE A 932 17.14 4.77 17.53
CA PHE A 932 16.32 5.93 17.89
C PHE A 932 14.92 5.80 17.28
N PHE A 933 13.90 6.14 18.05
CA PHE A 933 12.53 6.18 17.57
C PHE A 933 12.10 7.64 17.33
N SER A 934 11.50 7.88 16.16
CA SER A 934 10.76 9.08 15.83
C SER A 934 9.30 8.72 15.66
N ILE A 935 8.41 9.57 16.14
CA ILE A 935 6.96 9.33 16.11
C ILE A 935 6.30 10.57 15.51
N ASP A 936 5.43 10.34 14.53
CA ASP A 936 4.59 11.37 13.93
C ASP A 936 3.14 10.88 13.77
N ARG A 937 2.25 11.74 13.29
CA ARG A 937 0.90 11.37 12.88
C ARG A 937 0.94 10.65 11.54
N ARG A 938 0.04 9.69 11.34
CA ARG A 938 -0.30 9.28 9.98
C ARG A 938 -1.06 10.43 9.31
N GLU A 939 -0.53 10.93 8.20
CA GLU A 939 -1.24 11.91 7.38
C GLU A 939 -2.41 11.20 6.68
N ASP A 940 -3.64 11.36 7.19
CA ASP A 940 -4.82 11.11 6.39
C ASP A 940 -4.93 12.16 5.27
N ASN A 941 -5.54 11.81 4.13
CA ASN A 941 -5.91 12.77 3.08
C ASN A 941 -6.81 13.87 3.68
N THR A 942 -6.19 14.93 4.17
CA THR A 942 -6.85 15.97 4.96
C THR A 942 -7.45 17.02 4.04
N ASN A 943 -8.71 17.37 4.32
CA ASN A 943 -9.36 18.53 3.72
C ASN A 943 -8.51 19.80 3.96
N PHE A 944 -8.35 20.64 2.94
CA PHE A 944 -7.63 21.93 2.97
C PHE A 944 -7.96 22.78 4.20
N GLU A 945 -9.21 22.71 4.67
CA GLU A 945 -9.68 23.44 5.85
C GLU A 945 -9.09 22.93 7.19
N LYS A 946 -8.79 21.63 7.32
CA LYS A 946 -8.05 21.09 8.47
C LYS A 946 -6.58 21.53 8.43
N ASN A 947 -5.97 21.57 7.25
CA ASN A 947 -4.60 22.06 7.06
C ASN A 947 -4.47 23.55 7.41
N LEU A 948 -5.44 24.37 7.03
CA LEU A 948 -5.49 25.77 7.44
C LEU A 948 -5.65 25.95 8.97
N LYS A 949 -6.46 25.11 9.63
CA LYS A 949 -6.58 25.12 11.10
C LYS A 949 -5.29 24.70 11.82
N LEU A 950 -4.53 23.78 11.23
CA LEU A 950 -3.22 23.37 11.75
C LEU A 950 -2.17 24.48 11.63
N LEU A 951 -2.23 25.27 10.55
CA LEU A 951 -1.38 26.46 10.40
C LEU A 951 -1.70 27.56 11.43
N SER A 952 -2.84 27.46 12.13
CA SER A 952 -3.24 28.35 13.23
C SER A 952 -3.12 27.71 14.63
N GLU A 953 -2.44 26.56 14.76
CA GLU A 953 -2.24 25.87 16.04
C GLU A 953 -1.41 26.74 17.01
N SER A 954 -1.86 26.85 18.27
CA SER A 954 -1.11 27.56 19.31
C SER A 954 0.08 26.72 19.81
N GLY A 955 1.09 27.36 20.41
CA GLY A 955 2.22 26.63 21.00
C GLY A 955 1.82 25.62 22.09
N GLU A 956 0.80 25.96 22.90
CA GLU A 956 0.27 25.07 23.93
C GLU A 956 -0.42 23.83 23.34
N ASP A 957 -1.17 24.01 22.24
CA ASP A 957 -1.84 22.91 21.54
C ASP A 957 -0.81 21.97 20.88
N PHE A 958 0.26 22.53 20.29
CA PHE A 958 1.40 21.78 19.75
C PHE A 958 2.07 20.91 20.83
N GLU A 959 2.36 21.47 22.00
CA GLU A 959 2.99 20.74 23.11
C GLU A 959 2.08 19.64 23.66
N LYS A 960 0.80 19.96 23.89
CA LYS A 960 -0.19 18.99 24.36
C LYS A 960 -0.35 17.83 23.40
N ARG A 961 -0.31 18.12 22.09
CA ARG A 961 -0.33 17.13 21.01
C ARG A 961 0.91 16.24 21.04
N HIS A 962 2.11 16.81 21.07
CA HIS A 962 3.37 16.03 21.15
C HIS A 962 3.39 15.13 22.38
N LYS A 963 2.95 15.65 23.53
CA LYS A 963 2.83 14.86 24.77
C LYS A 963 1.87 13.68 24.62
N ASN A 964 0.72 13.89 23.97
CA ASN A 964 -0.25 12.83 23.70
C ASN A 964 0.31 11.74 22.78
N GLN A 965 1.03 12.12 21.72
CA GLN A 965 1.68 11.17 20.80
C GLN A 965 2.70 10.29 21.52
N ASN A 966 3.58 10.89 22.33
CA ASN A 966 4.57 10.13 23.12
C ASN A 966 3.89 9.19 24.13
N GLN A 967 2.84 9.65 24.83
CA GLN A 967 2.08 8.80 25.75
C GLN A 967 1.38 7.62 25.05
N GLN A 968 0.91 7.82 23.82
CA GLN A 968 0.32 6.76 23.01
C GLN A 968 1.37 5.73 22.59
N PHE A 969 2.56 6.18 22.21
CA PHE A 969 3.68 5.29 21.90
C PHE A 969 4.15 4.48 23.11
N ASP A 970 4.30 5.11 24.28
CA ASP A 970 4.68 4.42 25.52
C ASP A 970 3.65 3.33 25.89
N LYS A 971 2.35 3.63 25.77
CA LYS A 971 1.27 2.65 25.96
C LYS A 971 1.36 1.51 24.96
N TYR A 972 1.70 1.80 23.71
CA TYR A 972 1.86 0.80 22.66
C TYR A 972 3.03 -0.14 22.93
N ILE A 973 4.19 0.38 23.37
CA ILE A 973 5.33 -0.44 23.81
C ILE A 973 4.91 -1.38 24.95
N SER A 974 4.25 -0.83 25.98
CA SER A 974 3.76 -1.65 27.10
C SER A 974 2.78 -2.72 26.64
N TYR A 975 1.86 -2.37 25.74
CA TYR A 975 0.90 -3.31 25.14
C TYR A 975 1.60 -4.47 24.43
N LEU A 976 2.56 -4.19 23.54
CA LEU A 976 3.30 -5.24 22.83
C LEU A 976 4.09 -6.15 23.78
N LYS A 977 4.72 -5.60 24.82
CA LYS A 977 5.39 -6.40 25.86
C LYS A 977 4.44 -7.35 26.58
N THR A 978 3.23 -6.88 26.95
CA THR A 978 2.23 -7.76 27.60
C THR A 978 1.73 -8.89 26.69
N LYS A 979 1.84 -8.71 25.38
CA LYS A 979 1.46 -9.70 24.37
C LYS A 979 2.61 -10.58 23.89
N GLY A 980 3.85 -10.33 24.34
CA GLY A 980 5.03 -11.03 23.85
C GLY A 980 5.34 -10.76 22.38
N ALA A 981 4.95 -9.58 21.88
CA ALA A 981 5.08 -9.17 20.48
C ALA A 981 5.97 -7.92 20.30
N ASP A 982 6.76 -7.58 21.33
CA ASP A 982 7.66 -6.43 21.35
C ASP A 982 8.78 -6.50 20.30
N LEU A 983 9.10 -7.70 19.80
CA LEU A 983 10.04 -7.88 18.70
C LEU A 983 9.63 -7.14 17.42
N ILE A 984 8.33 -6.85 17.21
CA ILE A 984 7.84 -6.09 16.04
C ILE A 984 8.44 -4.68 15.97
N LEU A 985 8.74 -4.08 17.13
CA LEU A 985 9.33 -2.74 17.23
C LEU A 985 10.86 -2.74 17.11
N ASN A 986 11.51 -3.90 17.16
CA ASN A 986 12.98 -3.99 17.23
C ASN A 986 13.52 -4.44 15.87
N GLY A 987 13.97 -3.48 15.07
CA GLY A 987 14.63 -3.71 13.79
C GLY A 987 15.98 -4.40 13.94
N MET A 988 16.42 -5.02 12.83
CA MET A 988 17.76 -5.62 12.73
C MET A 988 18.41 -5.20 11.43
N LEU A 989 19.74 -5.13 11.42
CA LEU A 989 20.47 -4.98 10.16
C LEU A 989 20.32 -6.27 9.32
N PRO A 990 20.19 -6.17 7.98
CA PRO A 990 19.99 -7.32 7.11
C PRO A 990 21.02 -8.45 7.28
N GLU A 991 22.32 -8.14 7.44
CA GLU A 991 23.39 -9.13 7.59
C GLU A 991 23.26 -9.87 8.91
N VAL A 992 22.89 -9.16 9.97
CA VAL A 992 22.77 -9.74 11.30
C VAL A 992 21.66 -10.78 11.29
N PHE A 993 20.49 -10.41 10.76
CA PHE A 993 19.40 -11.37 10.61
C PHE A 993 19.79 -12.53 9.69
N ALA A 994 20.51 -12.28 8.60
CA ALA A 994 20.96 -13.34 7.70
C ALA A 994 21.86 -14.35 8.38
N HIS A 995 22.81 -13.91 9.23
CA HIS A 995 23.64 -14.81 10.03
C HIS A 995 22.81 -15.63 11.04
N ILE A 996 21.82 -15.03 11.69
CA ILE A 996 20.90 -15.74 12.61
C ILE A 996 20.11 -16.80 11.83
N ALA A 997 19.47 -16.42 10.73
CA ALA A 997 18.67 -17.34 9.92
C ALA A 997 19.51 -18.47 9.30
N ASN A 998 20.72 -18.18 8.81
CA ASN A 998 21.62 -19.18 8.23
C ASN A 998 22.19 -20.16 9.27
N SER A 999 22.17 -19.82 10.56
CA SER A 999 22.55 -20.75 11.65
C SER A 999 21.51 -21.86 11.90
N ALA A 1000 20.27 -21.67 11.42
CA ALA A 1000 19.16 -22.61 11.51
C ALA A 1000 18.46 -22.77 10.15
N PRO A 1001 19.08 -23.43 9.15
CA PRO A 1001 18.53 -23.55 7.79
C PRO A 1001 17.13 -24.16 7.74
N GLU A 1002 16.79 -25.04 8.68
CA GLU A 1002 15.45 -25.60 8.84
C GLU A 1002 14.41 -24.51 9.11
N LEU A 1003 14.65 -23.64 10.11
CA LEU A 1003 13.74 -22.54 10.45
C LEU A 1003 13.70 -21.49 9.34
N LYS A 1004 14.85 -21.19 8.70
CA LYS A 1004 14.91 -20.28 7.54
C LYS A 1004 13.96 -20.73 6.41
N ASN A 1005 13.88 -22.04 6.14
CA ASN A 1005 12.96 -22.59 5.15
C ASN A 1005 11.50 -22.59 5.65
N GLU A 1006 11.26 -22.93 6.93
CA GLU A 1006 9.91 -22.86 7.52
C GLU A 1006 9.34 -21.43 7.51
N TRP A 1007 10.15 -20.43 7.84
CA TRP A 1007 9.77 -19.02 7.77
C TRP A 1007 9.46 -18.59 6.34
N PHE A 1008 10.23 -19.06 5.35
CA PHE A 1008 9.95 -18.79 3.94
C PHE A 1008 8.57 -19.33 3.54
N ILE A 1009 8.28 -20.59 3.86
CA ILE A 1009 6.99 -21.23 3.55
C ILE A 1009 5.85 -20.47 4.25
N THR A 1010 6.05 -20.15 5.54
CA THR A 1010 5.05 -19.44 6.36
C THR A 1010 4.75 -18.05 5.80
N PHE A 1011 5.78 -17.25 5.51
CA PHE A 1011 5.60 -15.87 5.03
C PHE A 1011 5.10 -15.80 3.60
N SER A 1012 5.51 -16.72 2.72
CA SER A 1012 5.01 -16.79 1.35
C SER A 1012 3.50 -17.08 1.32
N ASN A 1013 3.03 -17.95 2.21
CA ASN A 1013 1.62 -18.35 2.31
C ASN A 1013 0.79 -17.48 3.27
N LEU A 1014 1.37 -16.42 3.84
CA LEU A 1014 0.70 -15.60 4.85
C LEU A 1014 -0.49 -14.82 4.26
N PRO A 1015 -1.69 -14.82 4.86
CA PRO A 1015 -2.80 -13.98 4.39
C PRO A 1015 -2.45 -12.49 4.40
N SER A 1016 -2.96 -11.72 3.44
CA SER A 1016 -2.61 -10.29 3.27
C SER A 1016 -2.84 -9.44 4.54
N ILE A 1017 -3.84 -9.79 5.36
CA ILE A 1017 -4.16 -9.12 6.63
C ILE A 1017 -3.05 -9.26 7.69
N HIS A 1018 -2.18 -10.27 7.57
CA HIS A 1018 -1.08 -10.50 8.50
C HIS A 1018 0.27 -10.02 7.98
N VAL A 1019 0.40 -9.73 6.68
CA VAL A 1019 1.64 -9.23 6.06
C VAL A 1019 2.19 -7.97 6.76
N PRO A 1020 1.36 -6.95 7.08
CA PRO A 1020 1.84 -5.77 7.82
C PRO A 1020 2.56 -6.07 9.16
N LYS A 1021 2.16 -7.12 9.89
CA LYS A 1021 2.79 -7.55 11.16
C LYS A 1021 4.23 -8.03 10.96
N PHE A 1022 4.49 -8.67 9.81
CA PHE A 1022 5.76 -9.31 9.49
C PHE A 1022 6.56 -8.57 8.43
N TYR A 1023 6.12 -7.38 8.01
CA TYR A 1023 6.69 -6.62 6.89
C TYR A 1023 8.23 -6.54 6.94
N ASN A 1024 8.77 -6.08 8.07
CA ASN A 1024 10.22 -5.94 8.25
C ASN A 1024 10.95 -7.29 8.28
N PHE A 1025 10.35 -8.34 8.86
CA PHE A 1025 10.94 -9.69 8.86
C PHE A 1025 10.94 -10.33 7.48
N ILE A 1026 9.90 -10.08 6.67
CA ILE A 1026 9.84 -10.51 5.28
C ILE A 1026 10.97 -9.85 4.48
N LEU A 1027 11.23 -8.55 4.69
CA LEU A 1027 12.37 -7.85 4.08
C LEU A 1027 13.72 -8.46 4.47
N LEU A 1028 13.91 -8.75 5.76
CA LEU A 1028 15.15 -9.35 6.28
C LEU A 1028 15.35 -10.79 5.76
N LEU A 1029 14.28 -11.58 5.68
CA LEU A 1029 14.33 -12.92 5.10
C LEU A 1029 14.60 -12.88 3.59
N ALA A 1030 14.00 -11.94 2.86
CA ALA A 1030 14.26 -11.73 1.44
C ALA A 1030 15.73 -11.41 1.18
N TYR A 1031 16.32 -10.52 1.99
CA TYR A 1031 17.76 -10.26 1.95
C TYR A 1031 18.59 -11.53 2.20
N THR A 1032 18.17 -12.37 3.15
CA THR A 1032 18.89 -13.61 3.49
C THR A 1032 18.92 -14.62 2.34
N TYR A 1033 17.91 -14.60 1.45
CA TYR A 1033 17.90 -15.39 0.21
C TYR A 1033 18.55 -14.67 -0.97
N SER A 1034 18.74 -13.35 -0.92
CA SER A 1034 19.22 -12.55 -2.06
C SER A 1034 20.59 -12.97 -2.60
N GLU A 1035 21.44 -13.58 -1.77
CA GLU A 1035 22.76 -14.09 -2.19
C GLU A 1035 22.65 -15.41 -2.96
N ASP A 1036 21.89 -16.37 -2.43
CA ASP A 1036 21.90 -17.77 -2.88
C ASP A 1036 20.69 -18.16 -3.75
N ASP A 1037 19.56 -17.45 -3.64
CA ASP A 1037 18.28 -17.77 -4.28
C ASP A 1037 17.48 -16.50 -4.59
N ALA A 1038 17.76 -15.93 -5.77
CA ALA A 1038 17.13 -14.72 -6.26
C ALA A 1038 15.59 -14.85 -6.39
N GLN A 1039 15.09 -16.04 -6.72
CA GLN A 1039 13.65 -16.27 -6.93
C GLN A 1039 12.89 -16.19 -5.60
N LYS A 1040 13.39 -16.84 -4.55
CA LYS A 1040 12.79 -16.74 -3.21
C LYS A 1040 12.82 -15.32 -2.66
N ALA A 1041 13.90 -14.59 -2.89
CA ALA A 1041 13.99 -13.18 -2.49
C ALA A 1041 12.91 -12.33 -3.18
N GLN A 1042 12.74 -12.49 -4.50
CA GLN A 1042 11.72 -11.79 -5.28
C GLN A 1042 10.29 -12.12 -4.81
N LEU A 1043 9.98 -13.41 -4.58
CA LEU A 1043 8.68 -13.83 -4.06
C LEU A 1043 8.32 -13.15 -2.73
N LEU A 1044 9.29 -13.01 -1.83
CA LEU A 1044 9.08 -12.33 -0.55
C LEU A 1044 8.92 -10.80 -0.71
N TRP A 1045 9.68 -10.15 -1.58
CA TRP A 1045 9.47 -8.72 -1.86
C TRP A 1045 8.14 -8.43 -2.55
N ASP A 1046 7.68 -9.34 -3.41
CA ASP A 1046 6.38 -9.22 -4.06
C ASP A 1046 5.23 -9.42 -3.08
N LYS A 1047 5.42 -10.28 -2.06
CA LYS A 1047 4.44 -10.48 -0.99
C LYS A 1047 4.07 -9.20 -0.25
N ILE A 1048 5.02 -8.28 -0.11
CA ILE A 1048 4.84 -7.01 0.61
C ILE A 1048 4.54 -5.83 -0.32
N ARG A 1049 4.45 -6.04 -1.64
CA ARG A 1049 4.34 -4.96 -2.63
C ARG A 1049 3.16 -4.02 -2.39
N ASN A 1050 2.02 -4.58 -1.95
CA ASN A 1050 0.77 -3.85 -1.69
C ASN A 1050 0.47 -3.72 -0.18
N SER A 1051 1.49 -3.78 0.65
CA SER A 1051 1.38 -3.66 2.11
C SER A 1051 2.30 -2.54 2.58
N ASP A 1052 1.88 -1.82 3.61
CA ASP A 1052 2.73 -0.87 4.31
C ASP A 1052 3.21 -1.45 5.64
N SER A 1053 4.35 -0.94 6.11
CA SER A 1053 4.89 -1.28 7.41
C SER A 1053 4.22 -0.44 8.50
N TYR A 1054 4.04 -0.99 9.70
CA TYR A 1054 3.61 -0.19 10.86
C TYR A 1054 4.77 0.57 11.52
N THR A 1055 5.98 0.00 11.43
CA THR A 1055 7.21 0.59 11.97
C THR A 1055 8.20 0.68 10.82
N ASN A 1056 8.39 1.90 10.32
CA ASN A 1056 9.30 2.17 9.22
C ASN A 1056 10.73 2.12 9.74
N ILE A 1057 11.51 1.14 9.28
CA ILE A 1057 12.92 1.03 9.64
C ILE A 1057 13.77 1.80 8.63
N THR A 1058 14.60 2.71 9.12
CA THR A 1058 15.66 3.38 8.37
C THR A 1058 17.04 2.97 8.92
N ILE A 1059 18.08 3.10 8.10
CA ILE A 1059 19.43 2.68 8.45
C ILE A 1059 20.42 3.82 8.21
N GLY A 1060 21.22 4.14 9.23
CA GLY A 1060 22.33 5.09 9.14
C GLY A 1060 21.94 6.57 9.22
N HIS A 1061 22.90 7.44 8.92
CA HIS A 1061 22.68 8.89 8.91
C HIS A 1061 21.92 9.36 7.67
N GLU A 1062 21.98 8.56 6.60
CA GLU A 1062 21.24 8.74 5.36
C GLU A 1062 19.75 8.45 5.51
N GLU A 1063 19.34 7.81 6.62
CA GLU A 1063 17.96 7.39 6.89
C GLU A 1063 17.38 6.54 5.74
N LEU A 1064 18.21 5.68 5.13
CA LEU A 1064 17.79 4.83 4.01
C LEU A 1064 16.79 3.76 4.49
N PRO A 1065 15.63 3.59 3.84
CA PRO A 1065 14.65 2.62 4.33
C PRO A 1065 15.12 1.17 4.15
N LEU A 1066 14.69 0.30 5.07
CA LEU A 1066 15.06 -1.12 5.11
C LEU A 1066 14.74 -1.84 3.79
N LYS A 1067 13.64 -1.47 3.13
CA LYS A 1067 13.25 -2.04 1.83
C LYS A 1067 14.37 -1.85 0.79
N GLN A 1068 14.82 -0.61 0.59
CA GLN A 1068 15.91 -0.30 -0.33
C GLN A 1068 17.21 -1.01 0.07
N MET A 1069 17.54 -1.02 1.37
CA MET A 1069 18.72 -1.72 1.87
C MET A 1069 18.66 -3.23 1.62
N SER A 1070 17.50 -3.88 1.81
CA SER A 1070 17.35 -5.32 1.55
C SER A 1070 17.59 -5.69 0.08
N ILE A 1071 17.30 -4.77 -0.84
CA ILE A 1071 17.40 -4.99 -2.29
C ILE A 1071 18.79 -4.66 -2.82
N TRP A 1072 19.36 -3.53 -2.41
CA TRP A 1072 20.56 -2.94 -3.02
C TRP A 1072 21.87 -3.35 -2.35
N ARG A 1073 21.82 -4.00 -1.19
CA ARG A 1073 23.03 -4.34 -0.43
C ARG A 1073 23.80 -5.53 -1.03
N ASN A 1074 23.10 -6.54 -1.54
CA ASN A 1074 23.73 -7.69 -2.17
C ASN A 1074 24.27 -7.37 -3.59
N LYS A 1075 25.33 -8.03 -4.04
CA LYS A 1075 25.93 -7.88 -5.39
C LYS A 1075 25.42 -8.86 -6.45
N ASN A 1076 24.52 -9.77 -6.08
CA ASN A 1076 23.96 -10.76 -6.99
C ASN A 1076 23.32 -10.08 -8.22
N ARG A 1077 23.80 -10.43 -9.41
CA ARG A 1077 23.37 -9.85 -10.69
C ARG A 1077 22.03 -10.43 -11.17
N ASP A 1078 21.63 -11.60 -10.68
CA ASP A 1078 20.33 -12.20 -11.02
C ASP A 1078 19.14 -11.36 -10.51
N LEU A 1079 19.40 -10.46 -9.56
CA LEU A 1079 18.45 -9.50 -9.02
C LEU A 1079 18.35 -8.21 -9.86
N ASN A 1080 19.21 -8.01 -10.86
CA ASN A 1080 19.26 -6.75 -11.61
C ASN A 1080 17.97 -6.47 -12.36
N SER A 1081 17.33 -7.49 -12.95
CA SER A 1081 16.01 -7.34 -13.59
C SER A 1081 14.98 -6.74 -12.64
N TYR A 1082 14.94 -7.24 -11.40
CA TYR A 1082 14.03 -6.73 -10.36
C TYR A 1082 14.40 -5.30 -9.92
N ARG A 1083 15.69 -5.01 -9.72
CA ARG A 1083 16.18 -3.66 -9.39
C ARG A 1083 15.83 -2.64 -10.47
N PHE A 1084 15.98 -3.03 -11.73
CA PHE A 1084 15.70 -2.18 -12.88
C PHE A 1084 14.20 -1.96 -13.03
N GLU A 1085 13.37 -2.98 -12.79
CA GLU A 1085 11.92 -2.85 -12.72
C GLU A 1085 11.49 -1.82 -11.65
N LEU A 1086 12.12 -1.80 -10.48
CA LEU A 1086 11.83 -0.80 -9.44
C LEU A 1086 12.20 0.62 -9.89
N LEU A 1087 13.35 0.79 -10.54
CA LEU A 1087 13.74 2.08 -11.11
C LEU A 1087 12.79 2.52 -12.23
N ASP A 1088 12.29 1.59 -13.04
CA ASP A 1088 11.34 1.85 -14.13
C ASP A 1088 9.96 2.24 -13.61
N LYS A 1089 9.55 1.67 -12.48
CA LYS A 1089 8.26 1.94 -11.81
C LYS A 1089 8.31 3.14 -10.86
N ALA A 1090 9.47 3.74 -10.64
CA ALA A 1090 9.59 4.91 -9.79
C ALA A 1090 8.77 6.09 -10.34
N LEU A 1091 7.92 6.66 -9.48
CA LEU A 1091 6.97 7.73 -9.77
C LEU A 1091 7.49 9.13 -9.47
N SER A 1092 8.63 9.24 -8.78
CA SER A 1092 9.26 10.53 -8.47
C SER A 1092 10.79 10.48 -8.54
N ASP A 1093 11.41 11.65 -8.70
CA ASP A 1093 12.86 11.82 -8.68
C ASP A 1093 13.43 11.37 -7.34
N GLN A 1094 12.65 11.49 -6.26
CA GLN A 1094 13.07 11.05 -4.92
C GLN A 1094 13.09 9.52 -4.80
N GLN A 1095 12.14 8.81 -5.40
CA GLN A 1095 12.16 7.34 -5.41
C GLN A 1095 13.39 6.83 -6.17
N ILE A 1096 13.70 7.45 -7.31
CA ILE A 1096 14.92 7.15 -8.09
C ILE A 1096 16.17 7.45 -7.25
N TYR A 1097 16.26 8.66 -6.67
CA TYR A 1097 17.38 9.08 -5.83
C TYR A 1097 17.61 8.13 -4.65
N SER A 1098 16.54 7.66 -3.98
CA SER A 1098 16.62 6.73 -2.85
C SER A 1098 17.25 5.39 -3.25
N HIS A 1099 16.87 4.83 -4.40
CA HIS A 1099 17.48 3.60 -4.93
C HIS A 1099 18.94 3.79 -5.32
N VAL A 1100 19.27 4.90 -6.00
CA VAL A 1100 20.66 5.20 -6.38
C VAL A 1100 21.53 5.44 -5.14
N LEU A 1101 21.04 6.18 -4.15
CA LEU A 1101 21.74 6.40 -2.89
C LEU A 1101 21.98 5.09 -2.14
N ALA A 1102 20.99 4.19 -2.10
CA ALA A 1102 21.16 2.87 -1.52
C ALA A 1102 22.26 2.06 -2.24
N ALA A 1103 22.34 2.15 -3.57
CA ALA A 1103 23.42 1.53 -4.33
C ALA A 1103 24.80 2.13 -3.99
N ILE A 1104 24.91 3.47 -3.89
CA ILE A 1104 26.15 4.19 -3.53
C ILE A 1104 26.62 3.82 -2.11
N VAL A 1105 25.70 3.84 -1.13
CA VAL A 1105 26.05 3.51 0.26
C VAL A 1105 26.63 2.09 0.36
N ASN A 1106 26.12 1.16 -0.46
CA ASN A 1106 26.56 -0.23 -0.51
C ASN A 1106 27.70 -0.53 -1.52
N ASN A 1107 28.26 0.48 -2.20
CA ASN A 1107 29.32 0.35 -3.22
C ASN A 1107 28.92 -0.56 -4.40
N ASN A 1108 27.69 -0.38 -4.90
CA ASN A 1108 27.08 -1.12 -6.02
C ASN A 1108 26.77 -0.23 -7.23
N GLU A 1109 27.51 0.86 -7.40
CA GLU A 1109 27.33 1.86 -8.46
C GLU A 1109 27.50 1.29 -9.86
N THR A 1110 28.31 0.24 -10.03
CA THR A 1110 28.49 -0.41 -11.33
C THR A 1110 27.20 -0.98 -11.91
N ILE A 1111 26.29 -1.46 -11.05
CA ILE A 1111 24.96 -1.94 -11.47
C ILE A 1111 24.10 -0.77 -11.97
N ILE A 1112 24.28 0.42 -11.37
CA ILE A 1112 23.61 1.65 -11.84
C ILE A 1112 24.18 2.08 -13.19
N TYR A 1113 25.49 1.93 -13.43
CA TYR A 1113 26.08 2.23 -14.75
C TYR A 1113 25.51 1.33 -15.84
N ASP A 1114 25.33 0.03 -15.56
CA ASP A 1114 24.69 -0.91 -16.49
C ASP A 1114 23.25 -0.47 -16.83
N TYR A 1115 22.48 -0.04 -15.81
CA TYR A 1115 21.13 0.51 -16.02
C TYR A 1115 21.14 1.77 -16.87
N VAL A 1116 21.99 2.75 -16.55
CA VAL A 1116 22.09 4.02 -17.29
C VAL A 1116 22.39 3.73 -18.76
N ASN A 1117 23.37 2.87 -19.04
CA ASN A 1117 23.73 2.47 -20.40
C ASN A 1117 22.58 1.76 -21.13
N GLN A 1118 21.79 0.93 -20.44
CA GLN A 1118 20.60 0.33 -21.03
C GLN A 1118 19.57 1.39 -21.43
N LYS A 1119 19.32 2.38 -20.57
CA LYS A 1119 18.25 3.37 -20.75
C LYS A 1119 18.56 4.44 -21.78
N ILE A 1120 19.81 4.91 -21.87
CA ILE A 1120 20.21 5.92 -22.87
C ILE A 1120 20.20 5.36 -24.31
N ASN A 1121 20.25 4.03 -24.46
CA ASN A 1121 20.18 3.35 -25.75
C ASN A 1121 18.74 2.99 -26.18
N CYS A 1122 17.74 3.28 -25.36
CA CYS A 1122 16.32 3.14 -25.73
C CYS A 1122 15.93 4.21 -26.77
N VAL A 1123 14.89 3.93 -27.55
CA VAL A 1123 14.35 4.91 -28.52
C VAL A 1123 13.34 5.86 -27.86
N GLU A 1124 12.75 5.44 -26.73
CA GLU A 1124 11.72 6.17 -26.01
C GLU A 1124 12.34 7.32 -25.18
N PRO A 1125 11.92 8.59 -25.40
CA PRO A 1125 12.48 9.75 -24.70
C PRO A 1125 12.33 9.68 -23.17
N SER A 1126 11.28 9.05 -22.66
CA SER A 1126 11.07 8.86 -21.22
C SER A 1126 12.08 7.87 -20.61
N GLN A 1127 12.53 6.87 -21.36
CA GLN A 1127 13.57 5.94 -20.92
C GLN A 1127 14.94 6.64 -20.92
N ILE A 1128 15.26 7.40 -21.97
CA ILE A 1128 16.48 8.21 -22.03
C ILE A 1128 16.51 9.22 -20.87
N ALA A 1129 15.40 9.94 -20.63
CA ALA A 1129 15.26 10.87 -19.52
C ALA A 1129 15.48 10.20 -18.16
N ARG A 1130 14.98 8.97 -17.97
CA ARG A 1130 15.21 8.17 -16.76
C ARG A 1130 16.67 7.83 -16.57
N GLY A 1131 17.36 7.41 -17.62
CA GLY A 1131 18.81 7.15 -17.60
C GLY A 1131 19.63 8.39 -17.20
N ILE A 1132 19.29 9.55 -17.79
CA ILE A 1132 19.96 10.83 -17.48
C ILE A 1132 19.71 11.23 -16.02
N LEU A 1133 18.47 11.11 -15.53
CA LEU A 1133 18.15 11.40 -14.13
C LEU A 1133 18.91 10.52 -13.15
N VAL A 1134 18.97 9.22 -13.41
CA VAL A 1134 19.77 8.29 -12.61
C VAL A 1134 21.24 8.69 -12.61
N ALA A 1135 21.77 9.14 -13.75
CA ALA A 1135 23.15 9.63 -13.84
C ALA A 1135 23.41 10.89 -12.99
N GLY A 1136 22.42 11.77 -12.81
CA GLY A 1136 22.49 12.94 -11.92
C GLY A 1136 22.47 12.61 -10.42
N CYS A 1137 21.89 11.46 -10.06
CA CYS A 1137 21.86 10.97 -8.68
C CYS A 1137 23.19 10.35 -8.22
N LEU A 1138 24.08 9.99 -9.16
CA LEU A 1138 25.39 9.41 -8.85
C LEU A 1138 26.35 10.42 -8.22
N ASP A 1139 27.42 9.92 -7.59
CA ASP A 1139 28.56 10.75 -7.22
C ASP A 1139 29.42 11.09 -8.46
N GLU A 1140 30.46 11.92 -8.30
CA GLU A 1140 31.36 12.34 -9.39
C GLU A 1140 31.94 11.14 -10.17
N ASN A 1141 31.68 11.08 -11.48
CA ASN A 1141 32.11 10.00 -12.34
C ASN A 1141 32.12 10.40 -13.83
N SER A 1142 32.96 9.74 -14.63
CA SER A 1142 33.15 10.07 -16.06
C SER A 1142 31.93 9.78 -16.94
N LEU A 1143 31.11 8.76 -16.60
CA LEU A 1143 29.92 8.41 -17.36
C LEU A 1143 28.89 9.54 -17.32
N SER A 1144 28.61 10.09 -16.14
CA SER A 1144 27.68 11.22 -15.97
C SER A 1144 28.16 12.45 -16.74
N GLU A 1145 29.45 12.78 -16.69
CA GLU A 1145 30.02 13.93 -17.42
C GLU A 1145 29.92 13.81 -18.94
N GLU A 1146 30.19 12.62 -19.49
CA GLU A 1146 30.03 12.35 -20.92
C GLU A 1146 28.56 12.51 -21.36
N LEU A 1147 27.63 12.01 -20.55
CA LEU A 1147 26.19 12.15 -20.80
C LEU A 1147 25.76 13.61 -20.77
N PHE A 1148 26.16 14.39 -19.77
CA PHE A 1148 25.81 15.80 -19.68
C PHE A 1148 26.35 16.61 -20.86
N ASN A 1149 27.56 16.32 -21.33
CA ASN A 1149 28.09 16.94 -22.54
C ASN A 1149 27.29 16.59 -23.80
N THR A 1150 26.80 15.35 -23.88
CA THR A 1150 26.01 14.85 -25.00
C THR A 1150 24.62 15.48 -25.06
N TYR A 1151 23.93 15.61 -23.92
CA TYR A 1151 22.53 16.02 -23.86
C TYR A 1151 22.29 17.51 -23.55
N LYS A 1152 23.35 18.33 -23.39
CA LYS A 1152 23.22 19.75 -23.00
C LYS A 1152 22.32 20.61 -23.89
N ASP A 1153 22.28 20.31 -25.19
CA ASP A 1153 21.54 21.08 -26.19
C ASP A 1153 20.15 20.48 -26.48
N PHE A 1154 19.75 19.44 -25.75
CA PHE A 1154 18.47 18.77 -25.91
C PHE A 1154 17.33 19.55 -25.25
N ASN A 1155 16.13 19.43 -25.82
CA ASN A 1155 14.92 20.11 -25.36
C ASN A 1155 13.84 19.09 -24.95
N GLY A 1156 12.71 19.58 -24.46
CA GLY A 1156 11.61 18.73 -23.99
C GLY A 1156 11.99 17.89 -22.76
N ILE A 1157 11.40 16.70 -22.63
CA ILE A 1157 11.58 15.82 -21.46
C ILE A 1157 13.05 15.44 -21.22
N ILE A 1158 13.82 15.21 -22.29
CA ILE A 1158 15.26 14.91 -22.20
C ILE A 1158 16.03 16.12 -21.69
N GLY A 1159 15.72 17.32 -22.20
CA GLY A 1159 16.33 18.56 -21.74
C GLY A 1159 15.97 18.93 -20.30
N GLU A 1160 14.72 18.67 -19.88
CA GLU A 1160 14.26 18.83 -18.50
C GLU A 1160 14.99 17.87 -17.55
N ALA A 1161 15.10 16.60 -17.95
CA ALA A 1161 15.86 15.59 -17.22
C ALA A 1161 17.32 15.99 -17.09
N TYR A 1162 17.97 16.41 -18.19
CA TYR A 1162 19.34 16.91 -18.18
C TYR A 1162 19.52 18.07 -17.20
N LYS A 1163 18.66 19.10 -17.26
CA LYS A 1163 18.77 20.27 -16.37
C LYS A 1163 18.63 19.87 -14.90
N ALA A 1164 17.68 19.00 -14.57
CA ALA A 1164 17.50 18.50 -13.21
C ALA A 1164 18.68 17.64 -12.74
N SER A 1165 19.20 16.79 -13.62
CA SER A 1165 20.33 15.89 -13.35
C SER A 1165 21.62 16.65 -13.13
N LEU A 1166 21.93 17.59 -14.03
CA LEU A 1166 23.08 18.46 -13.91
C LEU A 1166 22.98 19.27 -12.61
N TYR A 1167 21.81 19.85 -12.33
CA TYR A 1167 21.59 20.57 -11.07
C TYR A 1167 21.88 19.69 -9.85
N MET A 1168 21.43 18.43 -9.84
CA MET A 1168 21.71 17.52 -8.72
C MET A 1168 23.20 17.13 -8.64
N TYR A 1169 23.83 16.87 -9.77
CA TYR A 1169 25.23 16.45 -9.86
C TYR A 1169 26.19 17.58 -9.43
N GLU A 1170 26.05 18.76 -10.04
CA GLU A 1170 26.86 19.94 -9.73
C GLU A 1170 26.75 20.33 -8.26
N ARG A 1171 25.56 20.28 -7.67
CA ARG A 1171 25.38 20.62 -6.25
C ARG A 1171 26.15 19.69 -5.33
N ASN A 1172 26.21 18.40 -5.63
CA ASN A 1172 27.02 17.47 -4.86
C ASN A 1172 28.53 17.74 -5.03
N VAL A 1173 28.98 18.02 -6.26
CA VAL A 1173 30.38 18.42 -6.53
C VAL A 1173 30.73 19.72 -5.78
N TRP A 1174 29.88 20.75 -5.88
CA TRP A 1174 30.07 22.02 -5.20
C TRP A 1174 29.96 21.87 -3.68
N SER A 1175 29.11 20.98 -3.16
CA SER A 1175 29.05 20.66 -1.73
C SER A 1175 30.40 20.15 -1.23
N LYS A 1176 31.03 19.23 -1.97
CA LYS A 1176 32.38 18.73 -1.65
C LYS A 1176 33.41 19.86 -1.68
N TYR A 1177 33.33 20.74 -2.68
CA TYR A 1177 34.23 21.89 -2.79
C TYR A 1177 34.11 22.84 -1.58
N TRP A 1178 32.90 23.30 -1.25
CA TRP A 1178 32.68 24.19 -0.12
C TRP A 1178 33.01 23.55 1.21
N PHE A 1179 32.68 22.26 1.39
CA PHE A 1179 33.05 21.52 2.58
C PHE A 1179 34.59 21.43 2.72
N THR A 1180 35.31 21.19 1.63
CA THR A 1180 36.79 21.18 1.63
C THR A 1180 37.36 22.55 1.99
N LYS A 1181 36.81 23.65 1.43
CA LYS A 1181 37.21 25.02 1.79
C LYS A 1181 36.93 25.34 3.26
N MET A 1182 35.76 24.94 3.75
CA MET A 1182 35.35 25.06 5.15
C MET A 1182 36.34 24.36 6.08
N LEU A 1183 36.78 23.13 5.75
CA LEU A 1183 37.76 22.41 6.55
C LEU A 1183 39.21 22.94 6.43
N SER A 1184 39.50 23.74 5.41
CA SER A 1184 40.84 24.27 5.15
C SER A 1184 41.11 25.63 5.82
N THR A 1185 40.11 26.26 6.43
CA THR A 1185 40.25 27.55 7.10
C THR A 1185 40.21 27.41 8.63
N GLU A 1186 40.94 28.31 9.30
CA GLU A 1186 40.91 28.51 10.76
C GLU A 1186 40.25 29.84 11.15
N ASP A 1187 39.86 30.67 10.18
CA ASP A 1187 39.16 31.92 10.41
C ASP A 1187 37.64 31.69 10.53
N ASN A 1188 37.03 32.23 11.59
CA ASN A 1188 35.61 32.02 11.89
C ASN A 1188 34.68 32.59 10.81
N GLU A 1189 35.00 33.76 10.25
CA GLU A 1189 34.16 34.44 9.26
C GLU A 1189 34.22 33.72 7.90
N GLU A 1190 35.41 33.29 7.47
CA GLU A 1190 35.61 32.43 6.30
C GLU A 1190 34.95 31.07 6.48
N PHE A 1191 35.08 30.44 7.66
CA PHE A 1191 34.42 29.16 7.95
C PHE A 1191 32.91 29.31 7.83
N TRP A 1192 32.33 30.32 8.49
CA TRP A 1192 30.90 30.61 8.43
C TRP A 1192 30.43 30.83 6.99
N LYS A 1193 31.18 31.60 6.20
CA LYS A 1193 30.89 31.81 4.77
C LYS A 1193 30.80 30.48 4.00
N TYR A 1194 31.82 29.62 4.10
CA TYR A 1194 31.82 28.35 3.38
C TYR A 1194 30.74 27.38 3.89
N MET A 1195 30.45 27.42 5.20
CA MET A 1195 29.37 26.66 5.81
C MET A 1195 28.00 27.06 5.24
N ILE A 1196 27.68 28.35 5.13
CA ILE A 1196 26.43 28.83 4.54
C ILE A 1196 26.28 28.35 3.08
N LEU A 1197 27.37 28.41 2.30
CA LEU A 1197 27.37 27.92 0.91
C LEU A 1197 27.15 26.41 0.85
N PHE A 1198 27.84 25.65 1.69
CA PHE A 1198 27.70 24.19 1.80
C PHE A 1198 26.28 23.77 2.20
N ILE A 1199 25.75 24.31 3.31
CA ILE A 1199 24.41 23.99 3.83
C ILE A 1199 23.33 24.33 2.80
N LYS A 1200 23.53 25.38 1.99
CA LYS A 1200 22.57 25.74 0.94
C LYS A 1200 22.40 24.65 -0.11
N ILE A 1201 23.35 23.75 -0.32
CA ILE A 1201 23.31 22.82 -1.47
C ILE A 1201 23.50 21.35 -1.11
N VAL A 1202 23.90 21.05 0.12
CA VAL A 1202 24.13 19.67 0.61
C VAL A 1202 22.90 18.77 0.47
N ASP A 1203 23.15 17.50 0.14
CA ASP A 1203 22.17 16.41 0.17
C ASP A 1203 22.70 15.16 0.89
N LEU A 1204 21.94 14.07 0.88
CA LEU A 1204 22.24 12.86 1.64
C LEU A 1204 23.53 12.14 1.19
N ARG A 1205 24.06 12.38 -0.02
CA ARG A 1205 25.35 11.81 -0.46
C ARG A 1205 26.51 12.29 0.44
N PHE A 1206 26.33 13.44 1.10
CA PHE A 1206 27.26 13.97 2.11
C PHE A 1206 27.73 12.91 3.10
N TYR A 1207 26.82 12.12 3.67
CA TYR A 1207 27.18 11.18 4.73
C TYR A 1207 28.10 10.06 4.23
N LYS A 1208 28.07 9.74 2.93
CA LYS A 1208 28.99 8.80 2.30
C LYS A 1208 30.40 9.38 2.18
N TRP A 1209 30.56 10.54 1.53
CA TRP A 1209 31.88 11.10 1.21
C TRP A 1209 32.47 12.00 2.30
N LYS A 1210 31.69 12.43 3.31
CA LYS A 1210 32.22 13.24 4.43
C LYS A 1210 33.39 12.54 5.13
N SER A 1211 33.25 11.24 5.35
CA SER A 1211 34.25 10.43 6.06
C SER A 1211 35.62 10.44 5.39
N SER A 1212 35.69 10.51 4.06
CA SER A 1212 36.95 10.58 3.31
C SER A 1212 37.58 11.98 3.29
N LEU A 1213 36.81 13.02 3.60
CA LEU A 1213 37.27 14.42 3.64
C LEU A 1213 37.44 14.97 5.07
N SER A 1214 36.99 14.24 6.09
CA SER A 1214 37.02 14.69 7.48
C SER A 1214 38.46 14.81 7.98
N ASN A 1215 38.92 16.05 8.10
CA ASN A 1215 40.17 16.43 8.76
C ASN A 1215 39.92 16.80 10.24
N ASN A 1216 40.97 16.79 11.07
CA ASN A 1216 40.94 17.29 12.46
C ASN A 1216 40.86 18.83 12.53
N ASN A 1217 39.94 19.46 11.80
CA ASN A 1217 39.70 20.90 11.89
C ASN A 1217 39.00 21.23 13.22
N LEU A 1218 39.59 22.16 13.99
CA LEU A 1218 39.10 22.54 15.32
C LEU A 1218 37.72 23.19 15.28
N LEU A 1219 37.47 24.11 14.33
CA LEU A 1219 36.18 24.80 14.19
C LEU A 1219 35.07 23.82 13.82
N PHE A 1220 35.34 22.92 12.87
CA PHE A 1220 34.41 21.86 12.51
C PHE A 1220 34.05 21.00 13.73
N ARG A 1221 35.05 20.54 14.49
CA ARG A 1221 34.83 19.75 15.70
C ARG A 1221 34.01 20.49 16.75
N LYS A 1222 34.29 21.78 16.99
CA LYS A 1222 33.62 22.61 18.01
C LYS A 1222 32.19 22.97 17.64
N PHE A 1223 31.92 23.26 16.37
CA PHE A 1223 30.65 23.88 15.93
C PHE A 1223 29.75 22.95 15.10
N TYR A 1224 30.19 21.75 14.70
CA TYR A 1224 29.39 20.84 13.84
C TYR A 1224 27.96 20.62 14.32
N GLN A 1225 27.78 20.44 15.63
CA GLN A 1225 26.46 20.19 16.20
C GLN A 1225 25.51 21.40 16.09
N SER A 1226 26.05 22.62 15.97
CA SER A 1226 25.28 23.86 15.86
C SER A 1226 24.62 24.05 14.49
N TYR A 1227 25.06 23.31 13.46
CA TYR A 1227 24.48 23.38 12.11
C TYR A 1227 24.17 22.00 11.50
N ARG A 1228 24.33 20.92 12.27
CA ARG A 1228 23.95 19.56 11.85
C ARG A 1228 22.45 19.46 11.51
N ASN A 1229 21.62 20.16 12.28
CA ASN A 1229 20.18 20.20 12.03
C ASN A 1229 19.87 20.90 10.71
N ASP A 1230 20.62 21.93 10.33
CA ASP A 1230 20.44 22.60 9.04
C ASP A 1230 20.77 21.68 7.86
N ILE A 1231 21.81 20.86 7.99
CA ILE A 1231 22.13 19.82 6.99
C ILE A 1231 20.95 18.85 6.86
N SER A 1232 20.44 18.32 7.98
CA SER A 1232 19.29 17.39 7.97
C SER A 1232 18.03 18.03 7.37
N ASN A 1233 17.69 19.25 7.81
CA ASN A 1233 16.56 20.03 7.30
C ASN A 1233 16.71 20.32 5.81
N ARG A 1234 17.92 20.60 5.33
CA ARG A 1234 18.19 20.78 3.91
C ARG A 1234 17.98 19.50 3.12
N CYS A 1235 18.49 18.37 3.60
CA CYS A 1235 18.29 17.06 2.98
C CYS A 1235 16.80 16.71 2.88
N LYS A 1236 16.03 16.93 3.95
CA LYS A 1236 14.57 16.75 3.98
C LYS A 1236 13.85 17.68 3.01
N LYS A 1237 14.29 18.94 2.91
CA LYS A 1237 13.76 19.89 1.91
C LYS A 1237 14.01 19.40 0.49
N TRP A 1238 15.21 18.88 0.20
CA TRP A 1238 15.50 18.32 -1.12
C TRP A 1238 14.71 17.06 -1.44
N GLN A 1239 14.48 16.20 -0.45
CA GLN A 1239 13.60 15.05 -0.58
C GLN A 1239 12.19 15.48 -1.01
N LYS A 1240 11.59 16.45 -0.31
CA LYS A 1240 10.25 16.98 -0.64
C LYS A 1240 10.19 17.65 -2.02
N GLU A 1241 11.25 18.34 -2.45
CA GLU A 1241 11.27 18.99 -3.76
C GLU A 1241 11.45 18.00 -4.93
N ARG A 1242 12.21 16.92 -4.72
CA ARG A 1242 12.33 15.82 -5.70
C ARG A 1242 11.07 14.97 -5.77
N ASP A 1243 10.36 14.78 -4.66
CA ASP A 1243 9.17 13.95 -4.65
C ASP A 1243 8.00 14.53 -5.48
N LYS A 1244 7.97 15.86 -5.63
CA LYS A 1244 7.01 16.58 -6.48
C LYS A 1244 7.30 16.50 -7.97
N LYS A 1245 8.35 15.79 -8.39
CA LYS A 1245 8.86 15.79 -9.77
C LYS A 1245 9.15 14.38 -10.28
N LEU A 1246 9.04 14.19 -11.58
CA LEU A 1246 9.63 13.09 -12.34
C LEU A 1246 10.38 13.66 -13.55
N PHE A 1247 11.66 13.37 -13.64
CA PHE A 1247 12.62 13.91 -14.61
C PHE A 1247 12.70 15.43 -14.59
N GLY A 1248 12.62 16.04 -13.39
CA GLY A 1248 12.68 17.49 -13.23
C GLY A 1248 11.36 18.23 -13.49
N SER A 1249 10.32 17.52 -13.94
CA SER A 1249 9.01 18.05 -14.31
C SER A 1249 7.89 17.47 -13.45
N GLU A 1250 6.66 17.99 -13.55
CA GLU A 1250 5.53 17.45 -12.80
C GLU A 1250 5.29 15.96 -13.14
N PRO A 1251 5.12 15.08 -12.14
CA PRO A 1251 4.96 13.65 -12.38
C PRO A 1251 3.65 13.36 -13.14
N PRO A 1252 3.65 12.40 -14.08
CA PRO A 1252 2.43 11.99 -14.77
C PRO A 1252 1.51 11.21 -13.82
N ASN A 1253 0.24 11.03 -14.21
CA ASN A 1253 -0.63 10.06 -13.54
C ASN A 1253 0.05 8.67 -13.58
N PRO A 1254 0.12 7.94 -12.45
CA PRO A 1254 0.82 6.65 -12.37
C PRO A 1254 0.36 5.60 -13.40
N ILE A 1255 -0.87 5.72 -13.91
CA ILE A 1255 -1.40 4.84 -14.96
C ILE A 1255 -0.52 4.78 -16.22
N TYR A 1256 0.13 5.90 -16.59
CA TYR A 1256 1.01 5.98 -17.76
C TYR A 1256 2.39 5.35 -17.52
N ILE A 1257 2.71 4.99 -16.27
CA ILE A 1257 3.96 4.32 -15.90
C ILE A 1257 3.72 2.83 -15.64
N TYR A 1258 2.66 2.48 -14.92
CA TYR A 1258 2.44 1.11 -14.41
C TYR A 1258 1.83 0.12 -15.41
N LEU A 1259 0.99 0.57 -16.34
CA LEU A 1259 0.37 -0.29 -17.33
C LEU A 1259 1.38 -0.57 -18.45
N GLN A 1260 2.29 -1.52 -18.21
CA GLN A 1260 3.21 -2.05 -19.21
C GLN A 1260 2.91 -3.54 -19.37
N GLY A 1261 2.05 -3.86 -20.34
CA GLY A 1261 1.62 -5.22 -20.71
C GLY A 1261 0.20 -5.52 -20.29
#